data_AF-A0A962XUJ0-F1
#
_entry.id   AF-A0A962XUJ0-F1
#
_cell.length_a   1.000
_cell.length_b   1.000
_cell.length_c   1.000
_cell.angle_alpha   90.00
_cell.angle_beta   90.00
_cell.angle_gamma   90.00
#
_symmetry.space_group_name_H-M   'P 1'
#
loop_
_entity.id
_entity.type
_entity.pdbx_description
1 polymer ?
#
loop_
_entity_poly.entity_id
_entity_poly.type
_entity_poly.pdbx_seq_one_letter_code
_entity_poly.pdbx_strand_id
1 'polypeptide(L)'
;MKCCVIFLAWVLMSGVAAATAITTPGTGEDSGASAVADVAAQAQARYLQARRAFDEGRLQEALQAAADAVGMDIRDPAATLLLGRIHLALGHADAAASALAAALEQGAPASQIALPLARARNLLGQFGRNITGIRHEDLLADTSGDLWVEQGQALLGVEELSDAAASFDKAIAIDPESSRGLLGLATVHIEQGEWDAADALCKRVLASAPDNADAWYVMGLLHERRGQLAEAEQDYLGAVERNPAHAKAGLARALLVMHRQRPSAAIPLLKGVVQRQPWSLEAIYQLSVALAAAQRDAEARQALHQAADKVAAFTPQDLEGNPRLLLMSSLVLSDLGNLDAAAAYLDQYAGHRPGDVQARKHAAKIAHLLGRRDDALKALHKLAEERPGDAQIRVMLGDLYADAGDFNSAEKHYRDAVDMTVPNVRLIGRLGLAQFSQGRTDLAIATMRRIVDMEQGHTGGASIFLGILYLKVGDLEAARRIADDVVSRQPENLLAINLQAVVAVAEKHYDEGRHLFESVIERRPDYDPARINLIKLDIVEGRYDEAQAALDELLLREPRSPSVLRTRAEMEISRNDYEAASQFLQRILAHAPDAVADALLLSQIYERTGASDRALTLLTDLERRLPEDVAVKQRLAELHITSGDIDTARALLTEAARLAGQHATQRIAVAELQIQAKAYDDAMQGAQSVLREFPDAVAPRLLMARVHSLQRRYNQADDIVNGVLREHPEDVRALTLLADIRIARGQYDDALDLYRHAIAIEDTSDLALSIYRTRLRKGDDAIALVELAAWRESHEPEPRVLATLGAHYARRGELQTAVELYRGAIALDPFNVSALNNLAVAVMGFDVEEALDAANRAYALAPDNAAVLDTLGWIEVQVGNLGAGLARLREALQRNEHVPEIHYHLAVALEESGSRDEAHSALRRALRTDATFAGRADAEQRLRRFENIQ
;
A
#
# COMPACT_ATOMS: atom_id res chain seq x y z
N MET A 1 -36.23 -0.01 -7.03
CA MET A 1 -37.64 0.30 -7.32
C MET A 1 -38.39 -1.02 -7.44
N LYS A 2 -39.47 -1.20 -6.64
CA LYS A 2 -40.39 -2.36 -6.57
C LYS A 2 -39.81 -3.70 -6.07
N CYS A 3 -39.86 -3.89 -4.75
CA CYS A 3 -40.39 -5.07 -4.04
C CYS A 3 -40.14 -4.95 -2.51
N CYS A 4 -40.55 -3.83 -1.92
CA CYS A 4 -40.84 -3.70 -0.49
C CYS A 4 -42.36 -3.42 -0.41
N VAL A 5 -43.11 -4.17 0.41
CA VAL A 5 -44.40 -3.79 1.05
C VAL A 5 -45.18 -4.98 1.68
N ILE A 6 -44.81 -6.25 1.50
CA ILE A 6 -45.70 -7.35 1.95
C ILE A 6 -45.50 -7.86 3.40
N PHE A 7 -44.45 -7.48 4.14
CA PHE A 7 -44.28 -7.98 5.53
C PHE A 7 -44.68 -6.98 6.64
N LEU A 8 -45.07 -5.76 6.28
CA LEU A 8 -45.57 -4.75 7.24
C LEU A 8 -47.11 -4.70 7.33
N ALA A 9 -47.83 -5.60 6.63
CA ALA A 9 -49.28 -5.61 6.57
C ALA A 9 -49.96 -6.61 7.53
N TRP A 10 -49.22 -7.36 8.35
CA TRP A 10 -49.81 -8.38 9.24
C TRP A 10 -49.80 -8.04 10.74
N VAL A 11 -49.13 -6.96 11.17
CA VAL A 11 -49.07 -6.54 12.60
C VAL A 11 -49.84 -5.24 12.87
N LEU A 12 -50.32 -4.55 11.84
CA LEU A 12 -51.12 -3.31 11.97
C LEU A 12 -52.63 -3.50 11.64
N MET A 13 -53.10 -4.74 11.49
CA MET A 13 -54.49 -5.06 11.10
C MET A 13 -55.29 -5.86 12.16
N SER A 14 -54.81 -5.98 13.39
CA SER A 14 -55.50 -6.72 14.46
C SER A 14 -55.70 -5.96 15.77
N GLY A 15 -55.62 -4.62 15.74
CA GLY A 15 -55.97 -3.78 16.89
C GLY A 15 -56.65 -2.50 16.44
N VAL A 16 -57.80 -2.20 17.06
CA VAL A 16 -58.59 -0.96 16.93
C VAL A 16 -59.60 -0.93 15.78
N ALA A 17 -60.76 -1.57 15.99
CA ALA A 17 -62.04 -1.13 15.45
C ALA A 17 -63.22 -1.79 16.19
N ALA A 18 -63.72 -1.16 17.27
CA ALA A 18 -65.13 -1.22 17.67
C ALA A 18 -65.41 -0.28 18.86
N ALA A 19 -65.49 1.03 18.61
CA ALA A 19 -66.18 1.95 19.51
C ALA A 19 -66.57 3.24 18.78
N THR A 20 -67.59 3.19 17.91
CA THR A 20 -68.44 4.36 17.58
C THR A 20 -69.65 3.91 16.76
N ALA A 21 -70.78 3.68 17.43
CA ALA A 21 -72.12 4.10 17.01
C ALA A 21 -73.14 3.50 17.99
N ILE A 22 -73.95 4.35 18.62
CA ILE A 22 -75.42 4.32 18.56
C ILE A 22 -75.93 5.50 19.39
N THR A 23 -76.65 6.42 18.73
CA THR A 23 -77.67 7.26 19.36
C THR A 23 -78.98 7.00 18.63
N THR A 24 -79.91 6.26 19.25
CA THR A 24 -81.32 6.61 19.47
C THR A 24 -82.01 5.50 20.27
N PRO A 25 -83.05 5.82 21.05
CA PRO A 25 -83.41 5.08 22.26
C PRO A 25 -84.36 3.92 21.94
N GLY A 26 -83.93 2.72 22.28
CA GLY A 26 -84.73 1.50 22.26
C GLY A 26 -84.41 0.71 23.52
N THR A 27 -85.43 0.50 24.35
CA THR A 27 -85.42 -0.26 25.61
C THR A 27 -84.60 -1.55 25.52
N GLY A 28 -83.54 -1.64 26.31
CA GLY A 28 -82.70 -2.84 26.43
C GLY A 28 -81.47 -2.61 27.31
N GLU A 29 -81.68 -2.32 28.60
CA GLU A 29 -80.63 -1.92 29.56
C GLU A 29 -79.75 -3.06 30.12
N ASP A 30 -79.82 -4.31 29.64
CA ASP A 30 -79.18 -5.44 30.35
C ASP A 30 -78.05 -6.22 29.62
N SER A 31 -77.71 -5.94 28.35
CA SER A 31 -76.76 -6.80 27.59
C SER A 31 -75.31 -6.28 27.45
N GLY A 32 -75.08 -4.97 27.53
CA GLY A 32 -73.72 -4.37 27.40
C GLY A 32 -72.87 -4.48 28.68
N ALA A 33 -73.50 -4.39 29.85
CA ALA A 33 -72.82 -4.57 31.14
C ALA A 33 -72.39 -6.03 31.37
N SER A 34 -73.14 -6.99 30.81
CA SER A 34 -72.85 -8.43 30.89
C SER A 34 -71.57 -8.82 30.14
N ALA A 35 -71.36 -8.31 28.93
CA ALA A 35 -70.18 -8.64 28.12
C ALA A 35 -68.87 -8.03 28.67
N VAL A 36 -68.91 -6.80 29.22
CA VAL A 36 -67.75 -6.16 29.85
C VAL A 36 -67.40 -6.83 31.18
N ALA A 37 -68.41 -7.25 31.95
CA ALA A 37 -68.21 -8.02 33.19
C ALA A 37 -67.61 -9.41 32.92
N ASP A 38 -67.97 -10.05 31.81
CA ASP A 38 -67.44 -11.37 31.41
C ASP A 38 -65.96 -11.28 31.00
N VAL A 39 -65.55 -10.25 30.23
CA VAL A 39 -64.14 -10.03 29.88
C VAL A 39 -63.29 -9.72 31.12
N ALA A 40 -63.79 -8.91 32.06
CA ALA A 40 -63.08 -8.63 33.31
C ALA A 40 -62.92 -9.88 34.20
N ALA A 41 -63.95 -10.74 34.27
CA ALA A 41 -63.88 -12.01 34.99
C ALA A 41 -62.87 -12.98 34.36
N GLN A 42 -62.81 -13.02 33.02
CA GLN A 42 -61.85 -13.82 32.27
C GLN A 42 -60.41 -13.31 32.45
N ALA A 43 -60.19 -11.98 32.39
CA ALA A 43 -58.90 -11.36 32.66
C ALA A 43 -58.40 -11.68 34.08
N GLN A 44 -59.28 -11.58 35.08
CA GLN A 44 -58.97 -11.94 36.47
C GLN A 44 -58.61 -13.44 36.61
N ALA A 45 -59.32 -14.33 35.91
CA ALA A 45 -59.02 -15.76 35.90
C ALA A 45 -57.63 -16.04 35.30
N ARG A 46 -57.28 -15.36 34.19
CA ARG A 46 -55.96 -15.44 33.57
C ARG A 46 -54.85 -14.88 34.46
N TYR A 47 -55.07 -13.77 35.14
CA TYR A 47 -54.14 -13.23 36.13
C TYR A 47 -53.87 -14.22 37.28
N LEU A 48 -54.92 -14.83 37.83
CA LEU A 48 -54.77 -15.83 38.90
C LEU A 48 -54.04 -17.09 38.41
N GLN A 49 -54.30 -17.53 37.18
CA GLN A 49 -53.56 -18.62 36.55
C GLN A 49 -52.08 -18.26 36.39
N ALA A 50 -51.79 -17.06 35.89
CA ALA A 50 -50.43 -16.56 35.73
C ALA A 50 -49.67 -16.52 37.05
N ARG A 51 -50.35 -16.05 38.11
CA ARG A 51 -49.76 -15.97 39.45
C ARG A 51 -49.45 -17.35 40.02
N ARG A 52 -50.37 -18.30 39.92
CA ARG A 52 -50.12 -19.70 40.34
C ARG A 52 -48.97 -20.32 39.56
N ALA A 53 -48.96 -20.18 38.23
CA ALA A 53 -47.89 -20.70 37.40
C ALA A 53 -46.54 -20.05 37.75
N PHE A 54 -46.51 -18.75 38.06
CA PHE A 54 -45.31 -18.04 38.48
C PHE A 54 -44.81 -18.53 39.85
N ASP A 55 -45.71 -18.66 40.83
CA ASP A 55 -45.40 -19.16 42.18
C ASP A 55 -44.90 -20.63 42.14
N GLU A 56 -45.36 -21.43 41.17
CA GLU A 56 -44.91 -22.80 40.91
C GLU A 56 -43.66 -22.90 40.01
N GLY A 57 -43.10 -21.76 39.57
CA GLY A 57 -41.90 -21.72 38.71
C GLY A 57 -42.14 -22.13 37.25
N ARG A 58 -43.40 -22.30 36.81
CA ARG A 58 -43.78 -22.58 35.41
C ARG A 58 -43.76 -21.30 34.57
N LEU A 59 -42.58 -20.69 34.40
CA LEU A 59 -42.40 -19.33 33.88
C LEU A 59 -42.98 -19.09 32.47
N GLN A 60 -42.92 -20.08 31.56
CA GLN A 60 -43.48 -19.93 30.20
C GLN A 60 -45.01 -19.93 30.19
N GLU A 61 -45.62 -20.77 31.02
CA GLU A 61 -47.07 -20.79 31.20
C GLU A 61 -47.56 -19.53 31.93
N ALA A 62 -46.79 -19.09 32.93
CA ALA A 62 -47.02 -17.82 33.61
C ALA A 62 -46.98 -16.65 32.63
N LEU A 63 -45.98 -16.62 31.74
CA LEU A 63 -45.83 -15.58 30.72
C LEU A 63 -47.05 -15.53 29.80
N GLN A 64 -47.46 -16.67 29.26
CA GLN A 64 -48.62 -16.73 28.37
C GLN A 64 -49.90 -16.26 29.09
N ALA A 65 -50.16 -16.77 30.30
CA ALA A 65 -51.35 -16.40 31.06
C ALA A 65 -51.34 -14.92 31.50
N ALA A 66 -50.18 -14.36 31.84
CA ALA A 66 -50.04 -12.95 32.18
C ALA A 66 -50.23 -12.03 30.96
N ALA A 67 -49.67 -12.42 29.80
CA ALA A 67 -49.86 -11.70 28.56
C ALA A 67 -51.32 -11.71 28.10
N ASP A 68 -52.01 -12.85 28.23
CA ASP A 68 -53.45 -12.96 27.95
C ASP A 68 -54.26 -12.04 28.89
N ALA A 69 -53.92 -11.98 30.18
CA ALA A 69 -54.59 -11.11 31.15
C ALA A 69 -54.41 -9.61 30.82
N VAL A 70 -53.18 -9.17 30.53
CA VAL A 70 -52.88 -7.78 30.13
C VAL A 70 -53.49 -7.43 28.77
N GLY A 71 -53.59 -8.40 27.85
CA GLY A 71 -54.26 -8.20 26.57
C GLY A 71 -55.77 -8.01 26.69
N MET A 72 -56.40 -8.59 27.71
CA MET A 72 -57.83 -8.45 28.02
C MET A 72 -58.14 -7.17 28.82
N ASP A 73 -57.24 -6.74 29.71
CA ASP A 73 -57.30 -5.46 30.41
C ASP A 73 -55.93 -4.78 30.47
N ILE A 74 -55.72 -3.86 29.52
CA ILE A 74 -54.44 -3.15 29.36
C ILE A 74 -54.15 -2.14 30.49
N ARG A 75 -55.12 -1.85 31.36
CA ARG A 75 -54.98 -0.90 32.47
C ARG A 75 -54.89 -1.57 33.83
N ASP A 76 -54.86 -2.90 33.92
CA ASP A 76 -54.71 -3.59 35.20
C ASP A 76 -53.25 -3.50 35.70
N PRO A 77 -52.99 -2.71 36.76
CA PRO A 77 -51.64 -2.54 37.30
C PRO A 77 -51.09 -3.84 37.91
N ALA A 78 -51.94 -4.75 38.41
CA ALA A 78 -51.51 -5.98 39.06
C ALA A 78 -51.08 -7.03 38.05
N ALA A 79 -51.84 -7.22 36.96
CA ALA A 79 -51.46 -8.10 35.86
C ALA A 79 -50.18 -7.61 35.16
N THR A 80 -50.07 -6.30 34.90
CA THR A 80 -48.88 -5.70 34.26
C THR A 80 -47.63 -5.81 35.14
N LEU A 81 -47.76 -5.62 36.46
CA LEU A 81 -46.67 -5.84 37.41
C LEU A 81 -46.19 -7.29 37.42
N LEU A 82 -47.13 -8.24 37.45
CA LEU A 82 -46.81 -9.67 37.43
C LEU A 82 -46.13 -10.06 36.12
N LEU A 83 -46.60 -9.54 34.98
CA LEU A 83 -45.99 -9.73 33.68
C LEU A 83 -44.53 -9.23 33.68
N GLY A 84 -44.27 -8.04 34.23
CA GLY A 84 -42.92 -7.50 34.38
C GLY A 84 -41.99 -8.37 35.23
N ARG A 85 -42.50 -8.93 36.33
CA ARG A 85 -41.75 -9.88 37.18
C ARG A 85 -41.46 -11.21 36.48
N ILE A 86 -42.42 -11.72 35.70
CA ILE A 86 -42.24 -12.93 34.90
C ILE A 86 -41.16 -12.71 33.84
N HIS A 87 -41.21 -11.58 33.12
CA HIS A 87 -40.17 -11.21 32.17
C HIS A 87 -38.80 -11.12 32.83
N LEU A 88 -38.72 -10.52 34.03
CA LEU A 88 -37.47 -10.44 34.77
C LEU A 88 -36.93 -11.82 35.15
N ALA A 89 -37.81 -12.73 35.63
CA ALA A 89 -37.44 -14.10 35.97
C ALA A 89 -37.00 -14.93 34.75
N LEU A 90 -37.54 -14.62 33.57
CA LEU A 90 -37.13 -15.19 32.29
C LEU A 90 -35.84 -14.57 31.73
N GLY A 91 -35.30 -13.53 32.37
CA GLY A 91 -34.13 -12.78 31.89
C GLY A 91 -34.45 -11.82 30.72
N HIS A 92 -35.72 -11.60 30.40
CA HIS A 92 -36.18 -10.65 29.38
C HIS A 92 -36.17 -9.21 29.94
N ALA A 93 -34.98 -8.67 30.20
CA ALA A 93 -34.81 -7.41 30.93
C ALA A 93 -35.51 -6.21 30.29
N ASP A 94 -35.53 -6.09 28.96
CA ASP A 94 -36.21 -5.01 28.22
C ASP A 94 -37.72 -5.04 28.48
N ALA A 95 -38.34 -6.19 28.19
CA ALA A 95 -39.77 -6.40 28.39
C ALA A 95 -40.16 -6.26 29.87
N ALA A 96 -39.28 -6.69 30.79
CA ALA A 96 -39.46 -6.49 32.21
C ALA A 96 -39.48 -5.00 32.57
N ALA A 97 -38.48 -4.23 32.15
CA ALA A 97 -38.39 -2.80 32.44
C ALA A 97 -39.60 -2.04 31.87
N SER A 98 -40.00 -2.33 30.63
CA SER A 98 -41.18 -1.72 30.01
C SER A 98 -42.47 -2.04 30.75
N ALA A 99 -42.72 -3.31 31.08
CA ALA A 99 -43.92 -3.71 31.81
C ALA A 99 -43.94 -3.14 33.24
N LEU A 100 -42.80 -3.11 33.93
CA LEU A 100 -42.69 -2.54 35.28
C LEU A 100 -42.88 -1.02 35.29
N ALA A 101 -42.38 -0.31 34.28
CA ALA A 101 -42.63 1.12 34.09
C ALA A 101 -44.11 1.39 33.79
N ALA A 102 -44.72 0.60 32.90
CA ALA A 102 -46.16 0.71 32.59
C ALA A 102 -47.03 0.42 33.82
N ALA A 103 -46.69 -0.60 34.63
CA ALA A 103 -47.40 -0.89 35.87
C ALA A 103 -47.35 0.29 36.85
N LEU A 104 -46.20 0.97 36.95
CA LEU A 104 -46.04 2.16 37.79
C LEU A 104 -46.95 3.31 37.30
N GLU A 105 -47.00 3.56 35.99
CA GLU A 105 -47.89 4.56 35.38
C GLU A 105 -49.38 4.22 35.58
N GLN A 106 -49.73 2.93 35.59
CA GLN A 106 -51.09 2.42 35.87
C GLN A 106 -51.46 2.48 37.36
N GLY A 107 -50.54 2.90 38.24
CA GLY A 107 -50.81 3.09 39.67
C GLY A 107 -50.46 1.88 40.55
N ALA A 108 -49.67 0.92 40.07
CA ALA A 108 -49.14 -0.12 40.95
C ALA A 108 -48.26 0.50 42.06
N PRO A 109 -48.27 -0.05 43.29
CA PRO A 109 -47.50 0.52 44.40
C PRO A 109 -45.99 0.55 44.11
N ALA A 110 -45.37 1.73 44.22
CA ALA A 110 -43.95 1.93 43.95
C ALA A 110 -43.04 0.98 44.76
N SER A 111 -43.41 0.67 46.00
CA SER A 111 -42.69 -0.28 46.87
C SER A 111 -42.62 -1.71 46.29
N GLN A 112 -43.59 -2.11 45.46
CA GLN A 112 -43.58 -3.43 44.80
C GLN A 112 -42.82 -3.44 43.47
N ILE A 113 -42.44 -2.26 42.97
CA ILE A 113 -41.84 -2.04 41.65
C ILE A 113 -40.36 -1.68 41.78
N ALA A 114 -39.98 -0.92 42.82
CA ALA A 114 -38.65 -0.36 42.98
C ALA A 114 -37.53 -1.39 42.77
N LEU A 115 -37.59 -2.53 43.47
CA LEU A 115 -36.59 -3.59 43.35
C LEU A 115 -36.59 -4.31 41.98
N PRO A 116 -37.70 -4.88 41.48
CA PRO A 116 -37.69 -5.55 40.18
C PRO A 116 -37.34 -4.60 39.02
N LEU A 117 -37.74 -3.33 39.09
CA LEU A 117 -37.38 -2.34 38.08
C LEU A 117 -35.89 -2.00 38.15
N ALA A 118 -35.34 -1.86 39.35
CA ALA A 118 -33.92 -1.62 39.54
C ALA A 118 -33.07 -2.78 38.99
N ARG A 119 -33.49 -4.02 39.24
CA ARG A 119 -32.88 -5.23 38.66
C ARG A 119 -32.94 -5.23 37.13
N ALA A 120 -34.10 -4.94 36.56
CA ALA A 120 -34.26 -4.88 35.11
C ALA A 120 -33.33 -3.82 34.50
N ARG A 121 -33.27 -2.62 35.09
CA ARG A 121 -32.39 -1.53 34.63
C ARG A 121 -30.91 -1.88 34.73
N ASN A 122 -30.48 -2.53 35.81
CA ASN A 122 -29.10 -3.00 35.95
C ASN A 122 -28.73 -4.05 34.89
N LEU A 123 -29.65 -4.98 34.58
CA LEU A 123 -29.44 -5.97 33.51
C LEU A 123 -29.35 -5.33 32.12
N LEU A 124 -30.04 -4.22 31.89
CA LEU A 124 -29.96 -3.41 30.66
C LEU A 124 -28.77 -2.46 30.61
N GLY A 125 -27.99 -2.36 31.70
CA GLY A 125 -26.93 -1.35 31.81
C GLY A 125 -27.44 0.08 31.89
N GLN A 126 -28.73 0.30 32.20
CA GLN A 126 -29.35 1.61 32.40
C GLN A 126 -29.01 2.16 33.79
N PHE A 127 -27.72 2.21 34.13
CA PHE A 127 -27.23 2.49 35.48
C PHE A 127 -27.60 3.90 35.97
N GLY A 128 -27.39 4.93 35.14
CA GLY A 128 -27.75 6.31 35.51
C GLY A 128 -29.24 6.48 35.80
N ARG A 129 -30.11 5.84 35.00
CA ARG A 129 -31.57 5.79 35.25
C ARG A 129 -31.92 5.02 36.50
N ASN A 130 -31.15 3.98 36.81
CA ASN A 130 -31.36 3.21 38.02
C ASN A 130 -31.02 4.04 39.27
N ILE A 131 -29.86 4.70 39.28
CA ILE A 131 -29.40 5.57 40.37
C ILE A 131 -30.42 6.68 40.64
N THR A 132 -30.87 7.37 39.59
CA THR A 132 -31.85 8.46 39.70
C THR A 132 -33.27 7.99 39.96
N GLY A 133 -33.61 6.77 39.53
CA GLY A 133 -34.96 6.21 39.64
C GLY A 133 -35.26 5.52 40.97
N ILE A 134 -34.25 5.14 41.75
CA ILE A 134 -34.42 4.60 43.10
C ILE A 134 -34.60 5.77 44.07
N ARG A 135 -35.79 5.89 44.68
CA ARG A 135 -36.07 6.97 45.63
C ARG A 135 -35.41 6.67 46.97
N HIS A 136 -34.94 7.71 47.66
CA HIS A 136 -34.32 7.57 48.98
C HIS A 136 -35.24 6.90 50.01
N GLU A 137 -36.54 7.20 49.95
CA GLU A 137 -37.55 6.58 50.81
C GLU A 137 -37.68 5.07 50.59
N ASP A 138 -37.55 4.60 49.34
CA ASP A 138 -37.60 3.17 49.01
C ASP A 138 -36.38 2.43 49.58
N LEU A 139 -35.21 3.07 49.57
CA LEU A 139 -33.98 2.53 50.16
C LEU A 139 -34.03 2.45 51.69
N LEU A 140 -34.66 3.43 52.35
CA LEU A 140 -34.85 3.41 53.80
C LEU A 140 -35.91 2.39 54.23
N ALA A 141 -36.90 2.12 53.38
CA ALA A 141 -37.95 1.12 53.62
C ALA A 141 -37.51 -0.31 53.27
N ASP A 142 -36.37 -0.48 52.60
CA ASP A 142 -35.84 -1.79 52.22
C ASP A 142 -35.27 -2.54 53.43
N THR A 143 -35.96 -3.62 53.82
CA THR A 143 -35.58 -4.46 54.95
C THR A 143 -34.77 -5.69 54.55
N SER A 144 -34.64 -6.00 53.25
CA SER A 144 -33.77 -7.08 52.77
C SER A 144 -32.38 -6.59 52.35
N GLY A 145 -32.22 -5.29 52.13
CA GLY A 145 -30.98 -4.69 51.63
C GLY A 145 -30.77 -4.90 50.11
N ASP A 146 -31.69 -5.56 49.42
CA ASP A 146 -31.60 -5.86 47.99
C ASP A 146 -31.57 -4.60 47.12
N LEU A 147 -32.30 -3.55 47.50
CA LEU A 147 -32.34 -2.30 46.75
C LEU A 147 -31.04 -1.51 46.91
N TRP A 148 -30.40 -1.61 48.09
CA TRP A 148 -29.04 -1.12 48.30
C TRP A 148 -28.03 -1.88 47.43
N VAL A 149 -28.19 -3.20 47.27
CA VAL A 149 -27.39 -4.00 46.32
C VAL A 149 -27.60 -3.50 44.89
N GLU A 150 -28.84 -3.30 44.43
CA GLU A 150 -29.09 -2.81 43.07
C GLU A 150 -28.52 -1.41 42.84
N GLN A 151 -28.61 -0.53 43.83
CA GLN A 151 -28.00 0.79 43.76
C GLN A 151 -26.47 0.70 43.68
N GLY A 152 -25.85 -0.14 44.52
CA GLY A 152 -24.41 -0.39 44.48
C GLY A 152 -23.94 -0.95 43.13
N GLN A 153 -24.71 -1.88 42.53
CA GLN A 153 -24.43 -2.41 41.20
C GLN A 153 -24.53 -1.34 40.10
N ALA A 154 -25.47 -0.40 40.22
CA ALA A 154 -25.59 0.71 39.30
C ALA A 154 -24.43 1.71 39.44
N LEU A 155 -24.05 2.06 40.67
CA LEU A 155 -22.91 2.93 40.97
C LEU A 155 -21.60 2.32 40.48
N LEU A 156 -21.41 1.02 40.68
CA LEU A 156 -20.29 0.27 40.12
C LEU A 156 -20.29 0.33 38.58
N GLY A 157 -21.46 0.24 37.95
CA GLY A 157 -21.63 0.33 36.49
C GLY A 157 -21.29 1.70 35.90
N VAL A 158 -21.38 2.78 36.69
CA VAL A 158 -20.90 4.13 36.33
C VAL A 158 -19.51 4.45 36.90
N GLU A 159 -18.84 3.46 37.50
CA GLU A 159 -17.50 3.54 38.12
C GLU A 159 -17.39 4.51 39.32
N GLU A 160 -18.50 4.80 40.01
CA GLU A 160 -18.50 5.54 41.28
C GLU A 160 -18.18 4.59 42.45
N LEU A 161 -16.92 4.11 42.51
CA LEU A 161 -16.50 3.02 43.40
C LEU A 161 -16.76 3.29 44.90
N SER A 162 -16.55 4.53 45.35
CA SER A 162 -16.75 4.88 46.76
C SER A 162 -18.22 4.81 47.18
N ASP A 163 -19.11 5.33 46.33
CA ASP A 163 -20.55 5.31 46.60
C ASP A 163 -21.11 3.89 46.42
N ALA A 164 -20.58 3.13 45.45
CA ALA A 164 -20.89 1.71 45.30
C ALA A 164 -20.53 0.90 46.56
N ALA A 165 -19.33 1.08 47.11
CA ALA A 165 -18.92 0.46 48.37
C ALA A 165 -19.86 0.83 49.51
N ALA A 166 -20.19 2.11 49.66
CA ALA A 166 -21.10 2.57 50.72
C ALA A 166 -22.51 1.97 50.60
N SER A 167 -23.02 1.76 49.38
CA SER A 167 -24.30 1.07 49.17
C SER A 167 -24.21 -0.43 49.47
N PHE A 168 -23.11 -1.11 49.10
CA PHE A 168 -22.92 -2.51 49.48
C PHE A 168 -22.74 -2.70 50.99
N ASP A 169 -22.01 -1.81 51.67
CA ASP A 169 -21.85 -1.84 53.13
C ASP A 169 -23.19 -1.70 53.85
N LYS A 170 -24.08 -0.84 53.35
CA LYS A 170 -25.46 -0.71 53.88
C LYS A 170 -26.27 -1.99 53.66
N ALA A 171 -26.15 -2.62 52.50
CA ALA A 171 -26.79 -3.91 52.24
C ALA A 171 -26.28 -5.00 53.20
N ILE A 172 -24.96 -5.08 53.40
CA ILE A 172 -24.31 -6.06 54.30
C ILE A 172 -24.64 -5.77 55.77
N ALA A 173 -24.84 -4.51 56.16
CA ALA A 173 -25.28 -4.15 57.51
C ALA A 173 -26.71 -4.64 57.82
N ILE A 174 -27.58 -4.72 56.79
CA ILE A 174 -28.95 -5.25 56.90
C ILE A 174 -28.94 -6.77 56.86
N ASP A 175 -28.23 -7.36 55.90
CA ASP A 175 -28.03 -8.81 55.76
C ASP A 175 -26.54 -9.15 55.65
N PRO A 176 -25.88 -9.54 56.76
CA PRO A 176 -24.46 -9.85 56.78
C PRO A 176 -24.05 -11.01 55.87
N GLU A 177 -24.96 -11.90 55.51
CA GLU A 177 -24.69 -13.08 54.66
C GLU A 177 -25.17 -12.88 53.21
N SER A 178 -25.55 -11.65 52.85
CA SER A 178 -25.97 -11.30 51.50
C SER A 178 -24.83 -11.56 50.49
N SER A 179 -24.94 -12.67 49.77
CA SER A 179 -23.95 -13.05 48.75
C SER A 179 -23.77 -11.95 47.70
N ARG A 180 -24.86 -11.31 47.25
CA ARG A 180 -24.79 -10.26 46.23
C ARG A 180 -24.15 -8.97 46.77
N GLY A 181 -24.38 -8.63 48.04
CA GLY A 181 -23.72 -7.49 48.69
C GLY A 181 -22.21 -7.72 48.87
N LEU A 182 -21.83 -8.89 49.41
CA LEU A 182 -20.43 -9.27 49.62
C LEU A 182 -19.64 -9.36 48.30
N LEU A 183 -20.22 -9.96 47.26
CA LEU A 183 -19.58 -10.03 45.94
C LEU A 183 -19.52 -8.69 45.21
N GLY A 184 -20.52 -7.83 45.41
CA GLY A 184 -20.50 -6.44 44.94
C GLY A 184 -19.33 -5.67 45.54
N LEU A 185 -19.16 -5.73 46.86
CA LEU A 185 -18.03 -5.12 47.57
C LEU A 185 -16.68 -5.75 47.16
N ALA A 186 -16.63 -7.07 47.00
CA ALA A 186 -15.43 -7.75 46.48
C ALA A 186 -15.04 -7.20 45.08
N THR A 187 -16.02 -6.95 44.21
CA THR A 187 -15.76 -6.36 42.89
C THR A 187 -15.22 -4.93 43.00
N VAL A 188 -15.70 -4.12 43.96
CA VAL A 188 -15.13 -2.80 44.23
C VAL A 188 -13.67 -2.90 44.66
N HIS A 189 -13.34 -3.80 45.60
CA HIS A 189 -11.97 -4.02 46.04
C HIS A 189 -11.05 -4.50 44.91
N ILE A 190 -11.55 -5.34 43.99
CA ILE A 190 -10.81 -5.75 42.78
C ILE A 190 -10.42 -4.51 41.95
N GLU A 191 -11.37 -3.63 41.67
CA GLU A 191 -11.13 -2.41 40.88
C GLU A 191 -10.21 -1.40 41.61
N GLN A 192 -10.22 -1.40 42.95
CA GLN A 192 -9.31 -0.58 43.76
C GLN A 192 -7.90 -1.18 43.92
N GLY A 193 -7.68 -2.42 43.47
CA GLY A 193 -6.40 -3.13 43.64
C GLY A 193 -6.23 -3.80 45.01
N GLU A 194 -7.29 -3.84 45.83
CA GLU A 194 -7.31 -4.41 47.18
C GLU A 194 -7.63 -5.91 47.13
N TRP A 195 -6.77 -6.65 46.44
CA TRP A 195 -7.05 -8.02 46.02
C TRP A 195 -7.28 -9.03 47.17
N ASP A 196 -6.60 -8.84 48.31
CA ASP A 196 -6.75 -9.74 49.47
C ASP A 196 -8.09 -9.54 50.19
N ALA A 197 -8.60 -8.31 50.22
CA ALA A 197 -9.93 -8.02 50.74
C ALA A 197 -11.01 -8.66 49.86
N ALA A 198 -10.86 -8.55 48.53
CA ALA A 198 -11.73 -9.22 47.58
C ALA A 198 -11.73 -10.75 47.74
N ASP A 199 -10.55 -11.36 47.83
CA ASP A 199 -10.39 -12.82 48.03
C ASP A 199 -11.10 -13.31 49.30
N ALA A 200 -10.94 -12.57 50.41
CA ALA A 200 -11.58 -12.91 51.68
C ALA A 200 -13.11 -12.87 51.59
N LEU A 201 -13.67 -11.86 50.92
CA LEU A 201 -15.12 -11.73 50.71
C LEU A 201 -15.67 -12.85 49.80
N CYS A 202 -14.99 -13.16 48.70
CA CYS A 202 -15.36 -14.26 47.82
C CYS A 202 -15.31 -15.61 48.53
N LYS A 203 -14.26 -15.89 49.31
CA LYS A 203 -14.13 -17.11 50.12
C LYS A 203 -15.20 -17.21 51.20
N ARG A 204 -15.59 -16.09 51.81
CA ARG A 204 -16.71 -16.06 52.77
C ARG A 204 -18.01 -16.52 52.12
N VAL A 205 -18.32 -16.02 50.92
CA VAL A 205 -19.52 -16.45 50.16
C VAL A 205 -19.42 -17.93 49.76
N LEU A 206 -18.26 -18.39 49.29
CA LEU A 206 -18.07 -19.79 48.89
C LEU A 206 -18.08 -20.76 50.09
N ALA A 207 -17.75 -20.31 51.30
CA ALA A 207 -17.84 -21.12 52.51
C ALA A 207 -19.29 -21.42 52.91
N SER A 208 -20.21 -20.47 52.71
CA SER A 208 -21.64 -20.64 53.00
C SER A 208 -22.45 -21.15 51.79
N ALA A 209 -22.01 -20.83 50.57
CA ALA A 209 -22.64 -21.24 49.32
C ALA A 209 -21.61 -21.70 48.26
N PRO A 210 -21.10 -22.94 48.34
CA PRO A 210 -20.06 -23.46 47.44
C PRO A 210 -20.46 -23.48 45.95
N ASP A 211 -21.75 -23.57 45.67
CA ASP A 211 -22.32 -23.62 44.31
C ASP A 211 -22.72 -22.24 43.77
N ASN A 212 -22.38 -21.14 44.47
CA ASN A 212 -22.70 -19.79 44.04
C ASN A 212 -21.88 -19.40 42.79
N ALA A 213 -22.51 -19.44 41.62
CA ALA A 213 -21.87 -19.13 40.33
C ALA A 213 -21.30 -17.70 40.24
N ASP A 214 -21.96 -16.70 40.85
CA ASP A 214 -21.47 -15.31 40.86
C ASP A 214 -20.16 -15.20 41.66
N ALA A 215 -20.01 -15.98 42.73
CA ALA A 215 -18.78 -16.00 43.53
C ALA A 215 -17.59 -16.56 42.75
N TRP A 216 -17.80 -17.64 42.00
CA TRP A 216 -16.80 -18.19 41.08
C TRP A 216 -16.46 -17.20 39.96
N TYR A 217 -17.44 -16.46 39.44
CA TYR A 217 -17.17 -15.41 38.46
C TYR A 217 -16.29 -14.28 39.00
N VAL A 218 -16.58 -13.78 40.22
CA VAL A 218 -15.78 -12.71 40.84
C VAL A 218 -14.38 -13.22 41.22
N MET A 219 -14.23 -14.48 41.62
CA MET A 219 -12.91 -15.12 41.79
C MET A 219 -12.12 -15.14 40.46
N GLY A 220 -12.79 -15.46 39.35
CA GLY A 220 -12.19 -15.37 38.03
C GLY A 220 -11.71 -13.96 37.68
N LEU A 221 -12.53 -12.93 37.96
CA LEU A 221 -12.13 -11.52 37.77
C LEU A 221 -10.90 -11.17 38.61
N LEU A 222 -10.86 -11.61 39.87
CA LEU A 222 -9.74 -11.40 40.78
C LEU A 222 -8.44 -12.01 40.25
N HIS A 223 -8.47 -13.29 39.85
CA HIS A 223 -7.32 -13.97 39.27
C HIS A 223 -6.89 -13.35 37.95
N GLU A 224 -7.83 -12.91 37.11
CA GLU A 224 -7.52 -12.21 35.87
C GLU A 224 -6.77 -10.89 36.13
N ARG A 225 -7.25 -10.07 37.08
CA ARG A 225 -6.58 -8.82 37.48
C ARG A 225 -5.19 -9.04 38.08
N ARG A 226 -4.95 -10.20 38.69
CA ARG A 226 -3.63 -10.63 39.19
C ARG A 226 -2.70 -11.19 38.09
N GLY A 227 -3.18 -11.32 36.85
CA GLY A 227 -2.45 -11.93 35.74
C GLY A 227 -2.39 -13.47 35.79
N GLN A 228 -3.18 -14.09 36.67
CA GLN A 228 -3.28 -15.53 36.86
C GLN A 228 -4.32 -16.11 35.87
N LEU A 229 -3.97 -16.06 34.58
CA LEU A 229 -4.92 -16.33 33.49
C LEU A 229 -5.40 -17.79 33.45
N ALA A 230 -4.61 -18.75 33.93
CA ALA A 230 -5.03 -20.15 33.93
C ALA A 230 -6.07 -20.42 35.00
N GLU A 231 -5.86 -19.87 36.20
CA GLU A 231 -6.75 -19.92 37.34
C GLU A 231 -8.05 -19.17 37.05
N ALA A 232 -7.97 -17.98 36.44
CA ALA A 232 -9.13 -17.22 35.99
C ALA A 232 -10.02 -18.03 35.02
N GLU A 233 -9.41 -18.73 34.05
CA GLU A 233 -10.15 -19.57 33.11
C GLU A 233 -10.90 -20.72 33.82
N GLN A 234 -10.27 -21.33 34.83
CA GLN A 234 -10.88 -22.39 35.64
C GLN A 234 -12.03 -21.86 36.49
N ASP A 235 -11.89 -20.70 37.10
CA ASP A 235 -12.96 -20.10 37.91
C ASP A 235 -14.15 -19.66 37.05
N TYR A 236 -13.89 -19.08 35.88
CA TYR A 236 -14.97 -18.79 34.93
C TYR A 236 -15.66 -20.06 34.42
N LEU A 237 -14.90 -21.15 34.18
CA LEU A 237 -15.48 -22.45 33.87
C LEU A 237 -16.35 -22.94 35.04
N GLY A 238 -15.85 -22.84 36.27
CA GLY A 238 -16.58 -23.21 37.48
C GLY A 238 -17.90 -22.46 37.64
N ALA A 239 -17.93 -21.17 37.32
CA ALA A 239 -19.16 -20.37 37.28
C ALA A 239 -20.14 -20.87 36.22
N VAL A 240 -19.67 -21.16 35.00
CA VAL A 240 -20.51 -21.66 33.89
C VAL A 240 -21.02 -23.08 34.15
N GLU A 241 -20.26 -23.95 34.82
CA GLU A 241 -20.71 -25.31 35.17
C GLU A 241 -21.85 -25.31 36.18
N ARG A 242 -21.81 -24.38 37.15
CA ARG A 242 -22.86 -24.21 38.17
C ARG A 242 -24.08 -23.50 37.63
N ASN A 243 -23.87 -22.52 36.75
CA ASN A 243 -24.94 -21.84 36.04
C ASN A 243 -24.57 -21.68 34.55
N PRO A 244 -25.03 -22.61 33.69
CA PRO A 244 -24.78 -22.53 32.24
C PRO A 244 -25.32 -21.26 31.58
N ALA A 245 -26.28 -20.57 32.22
CA ALA A 245 -26.85 -19.30 31.75
C ALA A 245 -26.07 -18.07 32.24
N HIS A 246 -24.99 -18.24 33.02
CA HIS A 246 -24.19 -17.14 33.55
C HIS A 246 -23.34 -16.47 32.46
N ALA A 247 -23.94 -15.51 31.74
CA ALA A 247 -23.33 -14.93 30.55
C ALA A 247 -22.06 -14.11 30.79
N LYS A 248 -21.94 -13.42 31.94
CA LYS A 248 -20.73 -12.63 32.25
C LYS A 248 -19.49 -13.52 32.32
N ALA A 249 -19.56 -14.62 33.08
CA ALA A 249 -18.52 -15.65 33.13
C ALA A 249 -18.28 -16.33 31.77
N GLY A 250 -19.34 -16.65 31.03
CA GLY A 250 -19.21 -17.25 29.70
C GLY A 250 -18.46 -16.33 28.72
N LEU A 251 -18.78 -15.04 28.72
CA LEU A 251 -18.13 -14.03 27.89
C LEU A 251 -16.68 -13.78 28.35
N ALA A 252 -16.45 -13.58 29.66
CA ALA A 252 -15.11 -13.38 30.22
C ALA A 252 -14.18 -14.55 29.90
N ARG A 253 -14.65 -15.79 30.07
CA ARG A 253 -13.91 -16.99 29.64
C ARG A 253 -13.59 -16.97 28.15
N ALA A 254 -14.56 -16.64 27.31
CA ALA A 254 -14.35 -16.64 25.87
C ALA A 254 -13.34 -15.56 25.43
N LEU A 255 -13.38 -14.37 26.03
CA LEU A 255 -12.42 -13.30 25.82
C LEU A 255 -11.02 -13.69 26.27
N LEU A 256 -10.91 -14.36 27.43
CA LEU A 256 -9.63 -14.87 27.93
C LEU A 256 -9.02 -15.92 26.99
N VAL A 257 -9.84 -16.85 26.47
CA VAL A 257 -9.43 -17.82 25.45
C VAL A 257 -8.98 -17.12 24.16
N MET A 258 -9.67 -16.05 23.77
CA MET A 258 -9.31 -15.23 22.61
C MET A 258 -7.96 -14.51 22.81
N HIS A 259 -7.72 -13.93 23.99
CA HIS A 259 -6.45 -13.28 24.35
C HIS A 259 -5.26 -14.24 24.37
N ARG A 260 -5.48 -15.52 24.64
CA ARG A 260 -4.45 -16.58 24.53
C ARG A 260 -4.20 -17.04 23.07
N GLN A 261 -4.59 -16.23 22.09
CA GLN A 261 -4.44 -16.46 20.65
C GLN A 261 -5.12 -17.75 20.16
N ARG A 262 -6.25 -18.12 20.75
CA ARG A 262 -7.07 -19.26 20.33
C ARG A 262 -8.45 -18.81 19.83
N PRO A 263 -8.53 -17.97 18.76
CA PRO A 263 -9.80 -17.42 18.29
C PRO A 263 -10.80 -18.52 17.91
N SER A 264 -10.34 -19.60 17.27
CA SER A 264 -11.19 -20.73 16.91
C SER A 264 -11.84 -21.44 18.11
N ALA A 265 -11.15 -21.49 19.25
CA ALA A 265 -11.67 -22.09 20.48
C ALA A 265 -12.67 -21.18 21.22
N ALA A 266 -12.59 -19.86 21.02
CA ALA A 266 -13.52 -18.90 21.60
C ALA A 266 -14.88 -18.88 20.87
N ILE A 267 -14.91 -19.17 19.56
CA ILE A 267 -16.14 -19.17 18.75
C ILE A 267 -17.28 -20.01 19.35
N PRO A 268 -17.13 -21.30 19.71
CA PRO A 268 -18.22 -22.08 20.28
C PRO A 268 -18.70 -21.53 21.63
N LEU A 269 -17.79 -20.95 22.44
CA LEU A 269 -18.14 -20.31 23.71
C LEU A 269 -19.01 -19.06 23.47
N LEU A 270 -18.57 -18.18 22.55
CA LEU A 270 -19.29 -16.96 22.17
C LEU A 270 -20.64 -17.27 21.52
N LYS A 271 -20.72 -18.27 20.63
CA LYS A 271 -22.00 -18.73 20.06
C LYS A 271 -22.97 -19.18 21.15
N GLY A 272 -22.47 -19.89 22.17
CA GLY A 272 -23.27 -20.28 23.33
C GLY A 272 -23.79 -19.08 24.15
N VAL A 273 -22.97 -18.05 24.35
CA VAL A 273 -23.39 -16.81 25.02
C VAL A 273 -24.45 -16.07 24.19
N VAL A 274 -24.22 -15.89 22.89
CA VAL A 274 -25.16 -15.21 21.97
C VAL A 274 -26.50 -15.96 21.87
N GLN A 275 -26.49 -17.29 21.86
CA GLN A 275 -27.73 -18.09 21.82
C GLN A 275 -28.60 -17.85 23.07
N ARG A 276 -27.99 -17.69 24.24
CA ARG A 276 -28.69 -17.45 25.51
C ARG A 276 -29.03 -15.98 25.72
N GLN A 277 -28.22 -15.08 25.17
CA GLN A 277 -28.39 -13.63 25.26
C GLN A 277 -28.31 -12.97 23.87
N PRO A 278 -29.34 -13.18 23.03
CA PRO A 278 -29.36 -12.62 21.67
C PRO A 278 -29.48 -11.09 21.65
N TRP A 279 -29.60 -10.42 22.80
CA TRP A 279 -29.59 -8.97 22.96
C TRP A 279 -28.20 -8.40 23.34
N SER A 280 -27.22 -9.24 23.68
CA SER A 280 -25.90 -8.76 24.10
C SER A 280 -25.08 -8.26 22.91
N LEU A 281 -25.06 -6.93 22.72
CA LEU A 281 -24.27 -6.28 21.69
C LEU A 281 -22.79 -6.70 21.74
N GLU A 282 -22.22 -6.71 22.94
CA GLU A 282 -20.83 -7.07 23.16
C GLU A 282 -20.54 -8.52 22.79
N ALA A 283 -21.37 -9.48 23.20
CA ALA A 283 -21.14 -10.88 22.86
C ALA A 283 -21.21 -11.12 21.34
N ILE A 284 -22.14 -10.45 20.65
CA ILE A 284 -22.28 -10.53 19.18
C ILE A 284 -21.07 -9.90 18.49
N TYR A 285 -20.64 -8.71 18.94
CA TYR A 285 -19.46 -8.05 18.37
C TYR A 285 -18.19 -8.88 18.60
N GLN A 286 -17.98 -9.41 19.80
CA GLN A 286 -16.82 -10.26 20.11
C GLN A 286 -16.84 -11.57 19.33
N LEU A 287 -18.02 -12.14 19.05
CA LEU A 287 -18.16 -13.25 18.12
C LEU A 287 -17.69 -12.87 16.70
N SER A 288 -18.06 -11.69 16.21
CA SER A 288 -17.58 -11.20 14.91
C SER A 288 -16.06 -11.05 14.86
N VAL A 289 -15.45 -10.54 15.93
CA VAL A 289 -13.99 -10.39 16.06
C VAL A 289 -13.30 -11.77 16.08
N ALA A 290 -13.82 -12.73 16.86
CA ALA A 290 -13.27 -14.07 16.92
C ALA A 290 -13.38 -14.82 15.58
N LEU A 291 -14.49 -14.63 14.85
CA LEU A 291 -14.69 -15.21 13.51
C LEU A 291 -13.73 -14.61 12.49
N ALA A 292 -13.53 -13.28 12.50
CA ALA A 292 -12.57 -12.60 11.63
C ALA A 292 -11.13 -13.06 11.92
N ALA A 293 -10.75 -13.15 13.19
CA ALA A 293 -9.44 -13.66 13.61
C ALA A 293 -9.20 -15.12 13.21
N ALA A 294 -10.27 -15.91 13.05
CA ALA A 294 -10.23 -17.28 12.53
C ALA A 294 -10.40 -17.38 11.00
N GLN A 295 -10.31 -16.25 10.27
CA GLN A 295 -10.46 -16.17 8.80
C GLN A 295 -11.80 -16.69 8.26
N ARG A 296 -12.87 -16.58 9.07
CA ARG A 296 -14.25 -16.96 8.69
C ARG A 296 -15.05 -15.72 8.29
N ASP A 297 -14.58 -15.01 7.26
CA ASP A 297 -15.03 -13.65 6.92
C ASP A 297 -16.54 -13.52 6.68
N ALA A 298 -17.16 -14.52 6.04
CA ALA A 298 -18.61 -14.50 5.76
C ALA A 298 -19.43 -14.53 7.05
N GLU A 299 -19.08 -15.41 7.99
CA GLU A 299 -19.75 -15.49 9.30
C GLU A 299 -19.43 -14.26 10.17
N ALA A 300 -18.20 -13.75 10.09
CA ALA A 300 -17.80 -12.54 10.80
C ALA A 300 -18.66 -11.34 10.37
N ARG A 301 -18.83 -11.13 9.06
CA ARG A 301 -19.71 -10.09 8.51
C ARG A 301 -21.15 -10.27 8.96
N GLN A 302 -21.67 -11.50 8.95
CA GLN A 302 -23.03 -11.77 9.43
C GLN A 302 -23.21 -11.38 10.91
N ALA A 303 -22.27 -11.77 11.78
CA ALA A 303 -22.31 -11.40 13.19
C ALA A 303 -22.19 -9.88 13.38
N LEU A 304 -21.35 -9.21 12.59
CA LEU A 304 -21.20 -7.75 12.65
C LEU A 304 -22.48 -7.01 12.22
N HIS A 305 -23.19 -7.50 11.20
CA HIS A 305 -24.51 -6.97 10.83
C HIS A 305 -25.55 -7.18 11.95
N GLN A 306 -25.56 -8.34 12.60
CA GLN A 306 -26.42 -8.57 13.77
C GLN A 306 -26.12 -7.62 14.92
N ALA A 307 -24.86 -7.27 15.16
CA ALA A 307 -24.48 -6.26 16.13
C ALA A 307 -24.98 -4.87 15.72
N ALA A 308 -24.86 -4.51 14.44
CA ALA A 308 -25.34 -3.24 13.91
C ALA A 308 -26.87 -3.09 14.03
N ASP A 309 -27.64 -4.17 13.86
CA ASP A 309 -29.09 -4.18 14.08
C ASP A 309 -29.43 -3.82 15.54
N LYS A 310 -28.60 -4.25 16.51
CA LYS A 310 -28.77 -3.85 17.92
C LYS A 310 -28.45 -2.38 18.13
N VAL A 311 -27.38 -1.88 17.52
CA VAL A 311 -27.02 -0.46 17.59
C VAL A 311 -28.14 0.42 17.03
N ALA A 312 -28.74 0.02 15.91
CA ALA A 312 -29.85 0.74 15.29
C ALA A 312 -31.14 0.77 16.13
N ALA A 313 -31.29 -0.16 17.08
CA ALA A 313 -32.45 -0.23 17.96
C ALA A 313 -32.33 0.67 19.21
N PHE A 314 -31.15 1.21 19.50
CA PHE A 314 -30.96 2.09 20.66
C PHE A 314 -31.62 3.45 20.45
N THR A 315 -32.34 3.92 21.46
CA THR A 315 -32.87 5.28 21.50
C THR A 315 -31.85 6.24 22.09
N PRO A 316 -31.95 7.58 21.85
CA PRO A 316 -31.07 8.57 22.50
C PRO A 316 -31.04 8.42 24.03
N GLN A 317 -32.16 7.97 24.58
CA GLN A 317 -32.38 7.72 26.00
C GLN A 317 -31.67 6.48 26.54
N ASP A 318 -31.39 5.48 25.71
CA ASP A 318 -30.60 4.30 26.09
C ASP A 318 -29.10 4.60 26.13
N LEU A 319 -28.68 5.57 25.31
CA LEU A 319 -27.30 6.02 25.17
C LEU A 319 -26.90 7.06 26.23
N GLU A 320 -27.88 7.81 26.74
CA GLU A 320 -27.67 8.85 27.76
C GLU A 320 -27.03 8.27 29.03
N GLY A 321 -25.82 8.74 29.35
CA GLY A 321 -25.07 8.27 30.52
C GLY A 321 -24.52 6.84 30.38
N ASN A 322 -24.50 6.25 29.17
CA ASN A 322 -23.97 4.91 28.92
C ASN A 322 -22.74 4.93 28.00
N PRO A 323 -21.57 5.33 28.52
CA PRO A 323 -20.34 5.38 27.72
C PRO A 323 -19.93 4.02 27.16
N ARG A 324 -20.25 2.90 27.83
CA ARG A 324 -19.95 1.57 27.28
C ARG A 324 -20.72 1.30 25.99
N LEU A 325 -22.03 1.60 25.95
CA LEU A 325 -22.83 1.45 24.73
C LEU A 325 -22.38 2.39 23.63
N LEU A 326 -22.02 3.64 23.95
CA LEU A 326 -21.46 4.60 23.00
C LEU A 326 -20.17 4.04 22.35
N LEU A 327 -19.23 3.55 23.16
CA LEU A 327 -17.98 2.97 22.65
C LEU A 327 -18.23 1.72 21.80
N MET A 328 -19.07 0.79 22.25
CA MET A 328 -19.40 -0.42 21.48
C MET A 328 -20.10 -0.09 20.16
N SER A 329 -21.00 0.90 20.16
CA SER A 329 -21.67 1.35 18.94
C SER A 329 -20.67 1.95 17.95
N SER A 330 -19.69 2.72 18.44
CA SER A 330 -18.59 3.22 17.62
C SER A 330 -17.74 2.10 17.01
N LEU A 331 -17.32 1.11 17.80
CA LEU A 331 -16.53 -0.03 17.31
C LEU A 331 -17.25 -0.82 16.22
N VAL A 332 -18.52 -1.18 16.46
CA VAL A 332 -19.34 -1.96 15.52
C VAL A 332 -19.51 -1.22 14.20
N LEU A 333 -19.85 0.07 14.26
CA LEU A 333 -20.06 0.88 13.06
C LEU A 333 -18.74 1.17 12.33
N SER A 334 -17.63 1.34 13.06
CA SER A 334 -16.31 1.53 12.46
C SER A 334 -15.89 0.30 11.67
N ASP A 335 -16.07 -0.90 12.21
CA ASP A 335 -15.70 -2.15 11.53
C ASP A 335 -16.64 -2.49 10.38
N LEU A 336 -17.88 -1.97 10.40
CA LEU A 336 -18.83 -2.06 9.29
C LEU A 336 -18.52 -1.04 8.17
N GLY A 337 -17.63 -0.09 8.41
CA GLY A 337 -17.28 0.99 7.48
C GLY A 337 -18.23 2.20 7.52
N ASN A 338 -19.15 2.27 8.48
CA ASN A 338 -20.01 3.45 8.70
C ASN A 338 -19.30 4.46 9.60
N LEU A 339 -18.26 5.09 9.05
CA LEU A 339 -17.27 5.87 9.79
C LEU A 339 -17.81 7.17 10.39
N ASP A 340 -18.74 7.87 9.71
CA ASP A 340 -19.32 9.11 10.23
C ASP A 340 -20.19 8.85 11.48
N ALA A 341 -21.02 7.81 11.44
CA ALA A 341 -21.82 7.41 12.59
C ALA A 341 -20.92 6.91 13.73
N ALA A 342 -19.88 6.14 13.41
CA ALA A 342 -18.89 5.68 14.39
C ALA A 342 -18.18 6.85 15.10
N ALA A 343 -17.80 7.90 14.35
CA ALA A 343 -17.20 9.11 14.89
C ALA A 343 -18.17 9.84 15.84
N ALA A 344 -19.44 9.99 15.45
CA ALA A 344 -20.44 10.67 16.28
C ALA A 344 -20.68 9.98 17.63
N TYR A 345 -20.68 8.64 17.65
CA TYR A 345 -20.77 7.87 18.91
C TYR A 345 -19.52 8.02 19.77
N LEU A 346 -18.34 8.07 19.15
CA LEU A 346 -17.07 8.22 19.86
C LEU A 346 -16.88 9.63 20.43
N ASP A 347 -17.38 10.65 19.75
CA ASP A 347 -17.36 12.04 20.25
C ASP A 347 -18.25 12.19 21.48
N GLN A 348 -19.44 11.58 21.47
CA GLN A 348 -20.31 11.51 22.65
C GLN A 348 -19.61 10.76 23.80
N TYR A 349 -18.97 9.63 23.51
CA TYR A 349 -18.18 8.90 24.50
C TYR A 349 -17.04 9.75 25.10
N ALA A 350 -16.31 10.48 24.24
CA ALA A 350 -15.18 11.33 24.65
C ALA A 350 -15.61 12.47 25.57
N GLY A 351 -16.87 12.96 25.45
CA GLY A 351 -17.45 13.90 26.40
C GLY A 351 -17.54 13.36 27.84
N HIS A 352 -17.73 12.05 28.00
CA HIS A 352 -17.73 11.39 29.31
C HIS A 352 -16.33 11.00 29.78
N ARG A 353 -15.47 10.53 28.86
CA ARG A 353 -14.10 10.07 29.18
C ARG A 353 -13.05 10.66 28.25
N PRO A 354 -12.72 11.96 28.40
CA PRO A 354 -11.74 12.62 27.54
C PRO A 354 -10.32 12.09 27.72
N GLY A 355 -10.03 11.41 28.83
CA GLY A 355 -8.74 10.81 29.16
C GLY A 355 -8.54 9.36 28.67
N ASP A 356 -9.55 8.71 28.08
CA ASP A 356 -9.42 7.32 27.65
C ASP A 356 -8.48 7.22 26.43
N VAL A 357 -7.31 6.61 26.65
CA VAL A 357 -6.26 6.47 25.64
C VAL A 357 -6.70 5.56 24.50
N GLN A 358 -7.43 4.47 24.78
CA GLN A 358 -7.86 3.52 23.75
C GLN A 358 -8.94 4.13 22.85
N ALA A 359 -9.87 4.88 23.43
CA ALA A 359 -10.88 5.62 22.66
C ALA A 359 -10.24 6.70 21.78
N ARG A 360 -9.24 7.44 22.29
CA ARG A 360 -8.50 8.43 21.49
C ARG A 360 -7.70 7.80 20.34
N LYS A 361 -7.10 6.62 20.54
CA LYS A 361 -6.48 5.83 19.46
C LYS A 361 -7.51 5.41 18.41
N HIS A 362 -8.69 4.96 18.85
CA HIS A 362 -9.78 4.60 17.94
C HIS A 362 -10.28 5.83 17.15
N ALA A 363 -10.37 7.00 17.79
CA ALA A 363 -10.73 8.25 17.13
C ALA A 363 -9.73 8.63 16.05
N ALA A 364 -8.43 8.51 16.33
CA ALA A 364 -7.39 8.73 15.33
C ALA A 364 -7.48 7.74 14.16
N LYS A 365 -7.78 6.46 14.43
CA LYS A 365 -8.02 5.44 13.39
C LYS A 365 -9.22 5.82 12.51
N ILE A 366 -10.35 6.21 13.10
CA ILE A 366 -11.54 6.63 12.34
C ILE A 366 -11.25 7.89 11.53
N ALA A 367 -10.58 8.89 12.11
CA ALA A 367 -10.19 10.11 11.40
C ALA A 367 -9.30 9.80 10.18
N HIS A 368 -8.34 8.88 10.33
CA HIS A 368 -7.53 8.39 9.22
C HIS A 368 -8.38 7.75 8.11
N LEU A 369 -9.29 6.83 8.48
CA LEU A 369 -10.18 6.16 7.53
C LEU A 369 -11.16 7.12 6.82
N LEU A 370 -11.52 8.24 7.47
CA LEU A 370 -12.31 9.33 6.88
C LEU A 370 -11.49 10.26 5.97
N GLY A 371 -10.20 10.01 5.79
CA GLY A 371 -9.29 10.88 5.02
C GLY A 371 -8.88 12.16 5.76
N ARG A 372 -9.22 12.32 7.05
CA ARG A 372 -8.84 13.46 7.90
C ARG A 372 -7.48 13.22 8.53
N ARG A 373 -6.47 13.08 7.68
CA ARG A 373 -5.13 12.63 8.07
C ARG A 373 -4.43 13.60 9.04
N ASP A 374 -4.58 14.90 8.84
CA ASP A 374 -3.94 15.92 9.69
C ASP A 374 -4.47 15.87 11.12
N ASP A 375 -5.78 15.67 11.29
CA ASP A 375 -6.42 15.52 12.60
C ASP A 375 -5.90 14.26 13.31
N ALA A 376 -5.78 13.16 12.57
CA ALA A 376 -5.27 11.89 13.09
C ALA A 376 -3.79 11.99 13.50
N LEU A 377 -2.93 12.60 12.68
CA LEU A 377 -1.52 12.85 13.01
C LEU A 377 -1.39 13.73 14.26
N LYS A 378 -2.15 14.83 14.33
CA LYS A 378 -2.14 15.73 15.48
C LYS A 378 -2.57 15.02 16.76
N ALA A 379 -3.62 14.21 16.70
CA ALA A 379 -4.10 13.44 17.84
C ALA A 379 -3.08 12.39 18.31
N LEU A 380 -2.45 11.66 17.38
CA LEU A 380 -1.46 10.62 17.68
C LEU A 380 -0.14 11.19 18.19
N HIS A 381 0.34 12.32 17.65
CA HIS A 381 1.54 12.98 18.18
C HIS A 381 1.34 13.45 19.61
N LYS A 382 0.20 14.08 19.91
CA LYS A 382 -0.16 14.46 21.29
C LYS A 382 -0.24 13.23 22.21
N LEU A 383 -0.84 12.15 21.75
CA LEU A 383 -0.87 10.89 22.51
C LEU A 383 0.53 10.30 22.72
N ALA A 384 1.43 10.39 21.73
CA ALA A 384 2.80 9.90 21.84
C ALA A 384 3.63 10.72 22.84
N GLU A 385 3.37 12.02 22.98
CA GLU A 385 3.97 12.87 24.01
C GLU A 385 3.48 12.50 25.42
N GLU A 386 2.17 12.25 25.57
CA GLU A 386 1.57 11.84 26.84
C GLU A 386 1.96 10.41 27.26
N ARG A 387 2.17 9.52 26.28
CA ARG A 387 2.42 8.08 26.46
C ARG A 387 3.61 7.62 25.61
N PRO A 388 4.85 8.06 25.91
CA PRO A 388 6.02 7.73 25.11
C PRO A 388 6.37 6.24 25.08
N GLY A 389 5.88 5.47 26.06
CA GLY A 389 6.08 4.01 26.18
C GLY A 389 5.06 3.15 25.42
N ASP A 390 4.09 3.74 24.72
CA ASP A 390 3.03 2.98 24.04
C ASP A 390 3.37 2.71 22.57
N ALA A 391 3.87 1.50 22.31
CA ALA A 391 4.32 1.10 20.97
C ALA A 391 3.20 1.12 19.92
N GLN A 392 1.93 0.93 20.31
CA GLN A 392 0.82 0.93 19.35
C GLN A 392 0.62 2.31 18.72
N ILE A 393 0.90 3.40 19.47
CA ILE A 393 0.85 4.76 18.94
C ILE A 393 1.92 4.93 17.86
N ARG A 394 3.13 4.41 18.10
CA ARG A 394 4.21 4.41 17.10
C ARG A 394 3.81 3.64 15.85
N VAL A 395 3.20 2.46 15.99
CA VAL A 395 2.68 1.70 14.84
C VAL A 395 1.64 2.51 14.07
N MET A 396 0.69 3.16 14.75
CA MET A 396 -0.34 3.99 14.09
C MET A 396 0.28 5.17 13.35
N LEU A 397 1.23 5.90 13.95
CA LEU A 397 1.97 6.96 13.25
C LEU A 397 2.70 6.39 12.03
N GLY A 398 3.37 5.24 12.18
CA GLY A 398 4.04 4.55 11.08
C GLY A 398 3.10 4.22 9.92
N ASP A 399 1.90 3.70 10.22
CA ASP A 399 0.87 3.39 9.23
C ASP A 399 0.41 4.66 8.51
N LEU A 400 0.15 5.75 9.24
CA LEU A 400 -0.28 7.04 8.67
C LEU A 400 0.80 7.68 7.76
N TYR A 401 2.07 7.53 8.09
CA TYR A 401 3.18 8.00 7.25
C TYR A 401 3.44 7.06 6.07
N ALA A 402 3.24 5.75 6.23
CA ALA A 402 3.37 4.80 5.12
C ALA A 402 2.27 5.03 4.06
N ASP A 403 1.02 5.23 4.50
CA ASP A 403 -0.12 5.54 3.61
C ASP A 403 0.06 6.89 2.90
N ALA A 404 0.93 7.77 3.44
CA ALA A 404 1.33 9.02 2.82
C ALA A 404 2.34 8.89 1.68
N GLY A 405 3.03 7.75 1.60
CA GLY A 405 4.30 7.63 0.88
C GLY A 405 5.52 8.21 1.61
N ASP A 406 5.38 8.77 2.82
CA ASP A 406 6.51 9.20 3.65
C ASP A 406 7.07 8.00 4.41
N PHE A 407 7.73 7.13 3.64
CA PHE A 407 8.30 5.91 4.20
C PHE A 407 9.43 6.20 5.18
N ASN A 408 10.10 7.36 5.11
CA ASN A 408 11.16 7.76 6.04
C ASN A 408 10.63 7.94 7.46
N SER A 409 9.57 8.73 7.63
CA SER A 409 8.89 8.85 8.92
C SER A 409 8.27 7.53 9.37
N ALA A 410 7.71 6.76 8.42
CA ALA A 410 7.14 5.45 8.72
C ALA A 410 8.17 4.47 9.32
N GLU A 411 9.34 4.34 8.68
CA GLU A 411 10.44 3.47 9.15
C GLU A 411 10.90 3.84 10.55
N LYS A 412 11.08 5.15 10.84
CA LYS A 412 11.44 5.61 12.18
C LYS A 412 10.43 5.12 13.22
N HIS A 413 9.15 5.33 12.97
CA HIS A 413 8.10 4.94 13.90
C HIS A 413 7.92 3.43 14.03
N TYR A 414 8.05 2.67 12.94
CA TYR A 414 8.05 1.22 13.00
C TYR A 414 9.26 0.67 13.76
N ARG A 415 10.45 1.24 13.56
CA ARG A 415 11.66 0.85 14.28
C ARG A 415 11.51 1.12 15.77
N ASP A 416 11.07 2.31 16.16
CA ASP A 416 10.77 2.65 17.57
C ASP A 416 9.79 1.62 18.16
N ALA A 417 8.73 1.26 17.44
CA ALA A 417 7.77 0.27 17.89
C ALA A 417 8.38 -1.14 18.03
N VAL A 418 9.27 -1.55 17.12
CA VAL A 418 9.99 -2.84 17.19
C VAL A 418 10.90 -2.88 18.42
N ASP A 419 11.57 -1.78 18.74
CA ASP A 419 12.49 -1.70 19.89
C ASP A 419 11.74 -1.69 21.24
N MET A 420 10.48 -1.24 21.24
CA MET A 420 9.62 -1.18 22.42
C MET A 420 8.83 -2.46 22.70
N THR A 421 8.78 -3.41 21.75
CA THR A 421 7.91 -4.58 21.83
C THR A 421 8.68 -5.89 21.81
N VAL A 422 8.05 -6.95 22.35
CA VAL A 422 8.50 -8.31 22.09
C VAL A 422 8.45 -8.54 20.57
N PRO A 423 9.46 -9.19 19.97
CA PRO A 423 9.56 -9.34 18.52
C PRO A 423 8.25 -9.79 17.86
N ASN A 424 7.72 -8.95 16.97
CA ASN A 424 6.45 -9.15 16.29
C ASN A 424 6.67 -9.16 14.78
N VAL A 425 6.48 -10.31 14.14
CA VAL A 425 6.77 -10.54 12.73
C VAL A 425 6.00 -9.60 11.81
N ARG A 426 4.73 -9.29 12.11
CA ARG A 426 3.93 -8.35 11.31
C ARG A 426 4.51 -6.94 11.34
N LEU A 427 4.97 -6.50 12.51
CA LEU A 427 5.56 -5.18 12.67
C LEU A 427 6.96 -5.09 12.02
N ILE A 428 7.79 -6.12 12.19
CA ILE A 428 9.09 -6.21 11.49
C ILE A 428 8.87 -6.23 9.97
N GLY A 429 7.80 -6.89 9.50
CA GLY A 429 7.41 -6.89 8.08
C GLY A 429 7.07 -5.50 7.56
N ARG A 430 6.31 -4.70 8.32
CA ARG A 430 6.03 -3.30 7.97
C ARG A 430 7.29 -2.44 7.90
N LEU A 431 8.22 -2.65 8.84
CA LEU A 431 9.53 -2.00 8.82
C LEU A 431 10.30 -2.34 7.54
N GLY A 432 10.41 -3.63 7.19
CA GLY A 432 11.13 -4.05 5.99
C GLY A 432 10.47 -3.59 4.69
N LEU A 433 9.13 -3.51 4.65
CA LEU A 433 8.43 -2.91 3.51
C LEU A 433 8.69 -1.41 3.40
N ALA A 434 8.67 -0.66 4.51
CA ALA A 434 9.02 0.76 4.51
C ALA A 434 10.46 0.98 4.04
N GLN A 435 11.42 0.17 4.49
CA GLN A 435 12.81 0.19 4.02
C GLN A 435 12.91 -0.13 2.52
N PHE A 436 12.13 -1.08 2.02
CA PHE A 436 12.09 -1.39 0.59
C PHE A 436 11.52 -0.24 -0.23
N SER A 437 10.42 0.37 0.20
CA SER A 437 9.79 1.51 -0.49
C SER A 437 10.68 2.75 -0.50
N GLN A 438 11.58 2.87 0.47
CA GLN A 438 12.67 3.85 0.48
C GLN A 438 13.83 3.52 -0.48
N GLY A 439 13.83 2.35 -1.12
CA GLY A 439 14.96 1.86 -1.90
C GLY A 439 16.16 1.40 -1.06
N ARG A 440 16.02 1.27 0.26
CA ARG A 440 17.05 0.70 1.14
C ARG A 440 16.95 -0.83 1.14
N THR A 441 17.14 -1.42 -0.04
CA THR A 441 16.93 -2.85 -0.29
C THR A 441 17.80 -3.75 0.59
N ASP A 442 19.04 -3.35 0.89
CA ASP A 442 19.92 -4.13 1.78
C ASP A 442 19.39 -4.23 3.21
N LEU A 443 18.86 -3.12 3.75
CA LEU A 443 18.21 -3.11 5.06
C LEU A 443 16.92 -3.94 5.04
N ALA A 444 16.13 -3.83 3.97
CA ALA A 444 14.93 -4.63 3.81
C ALA A 444 15.26 -6.14 3.78
N ILE A 445 16.33 -6.54 3.08
CA ILE A 445 16.83 -7.93 3.06
C ILE A 445 17.20 -8.38 4.48
N ALA A 446 18.00 -7.59 5.21
CA ALA A 446 18.39 -7.91 6.58
C ALA A 446 17.18 -8.04 7.52
N THR A 447 16.22 -7.12 7.41
CA THR A 447 14.98 -7.11 8.20
C THR A 447 14.09 -8.32 7.88
N MET A 448 13.97 -8.70 6.61
CA MET A 448 13.18 -9.86 6.20
C MET A 448 13.86 -11.18 6.57
N ARG A 449 15.20 -11.28 6.50
CA ARG A 449 15.95 -12.44 7.01
C ARG A 449 15.69 -12.66 8.50
N ARG A 450 15.66 -11.59 9.30
CA ARG A 450 15.31 -11.68 10.74
C ARG A 450 13.95 -12.33 10.97
N ILE A 451 12.95 -12.04 10.13
CA ILE A 451 11.62 -12.68 10.21
C ILE A 451 11.74 -14.18 9.92
N VAL A 452 12.42 -14.54 8.82
CA VAL A 452 12.61 -15.92 8.39
C VAL A 452 13.34 -16.74 9.47
N ASP A 453 14.39 -16.18 10.07
CA ASP A 453 15.16 -16.82 11.15
C ASP A 453 14.32 -17.03 12.42
N MET A 454 13.51 -16.03 12.81
CA MET A 454 12.66 -16.10 14.00
C MET A 454 11.58 -17.18 13.92
N GLU A 455 10.97 -17.35 12.74
CA GLU A 455 9.90 -18.33 12.54
C GLU A 455 10.41 -19.69 12.06
N GLN A 456 11.73 -19.95 12.06
CA GLN A 456 12.31 -21.16 11.47
C GLN A 456 11.79 -21.40 10.03
N GLY A 457 11.58 -20.32 9.30
CA GLY A 457 11.07 -20.30 7.93
C GLY A 457 9.55 -20.45 7.77
N HIS A 458 8.71 -20.53 8.80
CA HIS A 458 7.28 -20.79 8.63
C HIS A 458 6.47 -19.62 8.00
N THR A 459 7.03 -18.41 7.87
CA THR A 459 6.43 -17.30 7.11
C THR A 459 6.61 -17.45 5.60
N GLY A 460 5.60 -18.00 4.90
CA GLY A 460 5.59 -18.00 3.44
C GLY A 460 5.72 -16.59 2.84
N GLY A 461 4.94 -15.62 3.34
CA GLY A 461 4.91 -14.26 2.78
C GLY A 461 6.22 -13.47 2.92
N ALA A 462 6.88 -13.50 4.09
CA ALA A 462 8.15 -12.80 4.30
C ALA A 462 9.30 -13.45 3.51
N SER A 463 9.28 -14.79 3.39
CA SER A 463 10.25 -15.52 2.57
C SER A 463 10.08 -15.18 1.09
N ILE A 464 8.84 -15.18 0.57
CA ILE A 464 8.57 -14.75 -0.81
C ILE A 464 9.06 -13.32 -1.05
N PHE A 465 8.76 -12.39 -0.14
CA PHE A 465 9.23 -11.01 -0.28
C PHE A 465 10.76 -10.93 -0.25
N LEU A 466 11.43 -11.67 0.63
CA LEU A 466 12.89 -11.78 0.65
C LEU A 466 13.45 -12.29 -0.70
N GLY A 467 12.83 -13.31 -1.30
CA GLY A 467 13.21 -13.80 -2.63
C GLY A 467 13.04 -12.75 -3.73
N ILE A 468 11.98 -11.93 -3.67
CA ILE A 468 11.79 -10.78 -4.57
C ILE A 468 12.89 -9.73 -4.38
N LEU A 469 13.30 -9.48 -3.12
CA LEU A 469 14.40 -8.54 -2.84
C LEU A 469 15.73 -9.06 -3.42
N TYR A 470 16.02 -10.35 -3.30
CA TYR A 470 17.19 -10.98 -3.91
C TYR A 470 17.19 -10.90 -5.43
N LEU A 471 16.05 -11.16 -6.08
CA LEU A 471 15.89 -10.95 -7.52
C LEU A 471 16.23 -9.51 -7.93
N LYS A 472 15.75 -8.53 -7.17
CA LYS A 472 15.96 -7.11 -7.49
C LYS A 472 17.41 -6.66 -7.38
N VAL A 473 18.20 -7.27 -6.48
CA VAL A 473 19.65 -7.01 -6.37
C VAL A 473 20.49 -7.94 -7.28
N GLY A 474 19.84 -8.82 -8.05
CA GLY A 474 20.50 -9.74 -8.98
C GLY A 474 21.12 -10.98 -8.33
N ASP A 475 20.85 -11.24 -7.05
CA ASP A 475 21.29 -12.46 -6.36
C ASP A 475 20.34 -13.62 -6.71
N LEU A 476 20.49 -14.15 -7.92
CA LEU A 476 19.63 -15.21 -8.46
C LEU A 476 19.75 -16.50 -7.64
N GLU A 477 20.94 -16.81 -7.12
CA GLU A 477 21.18 -18.01 -6.31
C GLU A 477 20.44 -17.94 -4.97
N ALA A 478 20.48 -16.80 -4.26
CA ALA A 478 19.70 -16.62 -3.05
C ALA A 478 18.20 -16.59 -3.33
N ALA A 479 17.76 -15.95 -4.42
CA ALA A 479 16.36 -15.93 -4.82
C ALA A 479 15.82 -17.33 -5.12
N ARG A 480 16.57 -18.15 -5.87
CA ARG A 480 16.26 -19.54 -6.20
C ARG A 480 16.10 -20.39 -4.96
N ARG A 481 17.08 -20.35 -4.05
CA ARG A 481 17.04 -21.09 -2.78
C ARG A 481 15.78 -20.77 -1.97
N ILE A 482 15.41 -19.50 -1.88
CA ILE A 482 14.22 -19.06 -1.16
C ILE A 482 12.94 -19.56 -1.84
N ALA A 483 12.84 -19.42 -3.16
CA ALA A 483 11.67 -19.86 -3.91
C ALA A 483 11.45 -21.38 -3.76
N ASP A 484 12.50 -22.18 -3.98
CA ASP A 484 12.44 -23.65 -3.89
C ASP A 484 12.10 -24.11 -2.47
N ASP A 485 12.69 -23.48 -1.46
CA ASP A 485 12.46 -23.80 -0.05
C ASP A 485 11.00 -23.53 0.36
N VAL A 486 10.40 -22.40 -0.05
CA VAL A 486 8.99 -22.11 0.23
C VAL A 486 8.07 -23.08 -0.52
N VAL A 487 8.34 -23.40 -1.79
CA VAL A 487 7.54 -24.35 -2.57
C VAL A 487 7.62 -25.76 -1.98
N SER A 488 8.79 -26.19 -1.52
CA SER A 488 8.96 -27.53 -0.89
C SER A 488 8.14 -27.69 0.38
N ARG A 489 7.95 -26.61 1.14
CA ARG A 489 7.21 -26.58 2.40
C ARG A 489 5.73 -26.26 2.21
N GLN A 490 5.38 -25.54 1.15
CA GLN A 490 4.03 -25.13 0.81
C GLN A 490 3.73 -25.36 -0.70
N PRO A 491 3.52 -26.61 -1.14
CA PRO A 491 3.36 -26.94 -2.57
C PRO A 491 2.13 -26.32 -3.26
N GLU A 492 1.18 -25.81 -2.47
CA GLU A 492 -0.03 -25.12 -2.96
C GLU A 492 0.09 -23.59 -2.92
N ASN A 493 1.24 -23.05 -2.50
CA ASN A 493 1.45 -21.61 -2.44
C ASN A 493 1.75 -21.04 -3.83
N LEU A 494 0.71 -20.60 -4.52
CA LEU A 494 0.79 -20.02 -5.87
C LEU A 494 1.73 -18.81 -5.97
N LEU A 495 1.89 -18.02 -4.90
CA LEU A 495 2.82 -16.89 -4.88
C LEU A 495 4.28 -17.37 -4.96
N ALA A 496 4.58 -18.48 -4.28
CA ALA A 496 5.92 -19.07 -4.26
C ALA A 496 6.26 -19.73 -5.60
N ILE A 497 5.32 -20.47 -6.20
CA ILE A 497 5.50 -21.06 -7.54
C ILE A 497 5.69 -19.95 -8.59
N ASN A 498 4.92 -18.86 -8.50
CA ASN A 498 5.10 -17.72 -9.40
C ASN A 498 6.46 -17.03 -9.20
N LEU A 499 6.96 -16.90 -7.97
CA LEU A 499 8.31 -16.41 -7.72
C LEU A 499 9.37 -17.34 -8.33
N GLN A 500 9.23 -18.66 -8.15
CA GLN A 500 10.13 -19.66 -8.73
C GLN A 500 10.17 -19.54 -10.27
N ALA A 501 9.02 -19.33 -10.90
CA ALA A 501 8.92 -19.09 -12.34
C ALA A 501 9.67 -17.81 -12.78
N VAL A 502 9.52 -16.71 -12.04
CA VAL A 502 10.25 -15.45 -12.31
C VAL A 502 11.76 -15.66 -12.14
N VAL A 503 12.21 -16.41 -11.13
CA VAL A 503 13.63 -16.76 -10.96
C VAL A 503 14.14 -17.59 -12.15
N ALA A 504 13.38 -18.59 -12.60
CA ALA A 504 13.73 -19.38 -13.77
C ALA A 504 13.89 -18.53 -15.04
N VAL A 505 12.98 -17.58 -15.27
CA VAL A 505 13.11 -16.63 -16.38
C VAL A 505 14.36 -15.74 -16.23
N ALA A 506 14.65 -15.24 -15.03
CA ALA A 506 15.83 -14.43 -14.78
C ALA A 506 17.15 -15.20 -15.00
N GLU A 507 17.15 -16.51 -14.74
CA GLU A 507 18.24 -17.45 -15.07
C GLU A 507 18.27 -17.88 -16.54
N LYS A 508 17.34 -17.39 -17.37
CA LYS A 508 17.15 -17.75 -18.79
C LYS A 508 16.67 -19.19 -19.02
N HIS A 509 16.13 -19.84 -18.00
CA HIS A 509 15.44 -21.13 -18.10
C HIS A 509 13.96 -20.92 -18.50
N TYR A 510 13.73 -20.44 -19.72
CA TYR A 510 12.41 -20.00 -20.18
C TYR A 510 11.35 -21.11 -20.22
N ASP A 511 11.72 -22.33 -20.63
CA ASP A 511 10.79 -23.47 -20.67
C ASP A 511 10.28 -23.85 -19.27
N GLU A 512 11.18 -23.87 -18.27
CA GLU A 512 10.82 -24.11 -16.86
C GLU A 512 9.90 -22.99 -16.35
N GLY A 513 10.29 -21.72 -16.59
CA GLY A 513 9.50 -20.56 -16.19
C GLY A 513 8.08 -20.57 -16.77
N ARG A 514 7.95 -20.88 -18.07
CA ARG A 514 6.66 -21.02 -18.75
C ARG A 514 5.79 -22.09 -18.12
N HIS A 515 6.33 -23.31 -17.97
CA HIS A 515 5.59 -24.42 -17.37
C HIS A 515 5.11 -24.07 -15.95
N LEU A 516 5.94 -23.39 -15.16
CA LEU A 516 5.57 -22.95 -13.82
C LEU A 516 4.46 -21.88 -13.87
N PHE A 517 4.53 -20.86 -14.73
CA PHE A 517 3.46 -19.88 -14.89
C PHE A 517 2.13 -20.52 -15.33
N GLU A 518 2.17 -21.40 -16.33
CA GLU A 518 1.02 -22.14 -16.83
C GLU A 518 0.38 -22.98 -15.70
N SER A 519 1.20 -23.67 -14.90
CA SER A 519 0.71 -24.45 -13.77
C SER A 519 -0.03 -23.62 -12.71
N VAL A 520 0.38 -22.37 -12.50
CA VAL A 520 -0.31 -21.44 -11.59
C VAL A 520 -1.64 -21.00 -12.18
N ILE A 521 -1.67 -20.70 -13.48
CA ILE A 521 -2.86 -20.24 -14.22
C ILE A 521 -3.90 -21.37 -14.29
N GLU A 522 -3.49 -22.62 -14.49
CA GLU A 522 -4.37 -23.79 -14.49
C GLU A 522 -5.08 -23.98 -13.14
N ARG A 523 -4.33 -23.85 -12.03
CA ARG A 523 -4.89 -23.96 -10.67
C ARG A 523 -5.79 -22.78 -10.32
N ARG A 524 -5.43 -21.58 -10.77
CA ARG A 524 -6.18 -20.35 -10.47
C ARG A 524 -6.24 -19.41 -11.68
N PRO A 525 -7.27 -19.57 -12.53
CA PRO A 525 -7.40 -18.77 -13.75
C PRO A 525 -7.51 -17.26 -13.51
N ASP A 526 -7.91 -16.81 -12.33
CA ASP A 526 -7.97 -15.40 -11.93
C ASP A 526 -6.67 -14.89 -11.26
N TYR A 527 -5.55 -15.62 -11.35
CA TYR A 527 -4.26 -15.16 -10.84
C TYR A 527 -3.46 -14.38 -11.89
N ASP A 528 -3.77 -13.10 -11.99
CA ASP A 528 -3.18 -12.22 -13.01
C ASP A 528 -1.68 -12.00 -12.94
N PRO A 529 -1.02 -12.01 -11.77
CA PRO A 529 0.43 -11.88 -11.73
C PRO A 529 1.16 -12.93 -12.57
N ALA A 530 0.72 -14.20 -12.57
CA ALA A 530 1.33 -15.24 -13.40
C ALA A 530 1.04 -15.02 -14.89
N ARG A 531 -0.19 -14.59 -15.25
CA ARG A 531 -0.52 -14.25 -16.65
C ARG A 531 0.32 -13.10 -17.18
N ILE A 532 0.46 -12.03 -16.39
CA ILE A 532 1.29 -10.87 -16.74
C ILE A 532 2.75 -11.28 -16.89
N ASN A 533 3.28 -12.11 -15.98
CA ASN A 533 4.66 -12.58 -16.09
C ASN A 533 4.87 -13.49 -17.32
N LEU A 534 3.88 -14.33 -17.66
CA LEU A 534 3.90 -15.15 -18.88
C LEU A 534 3.89 -14.28 -20.15
N ILE A 535 3.04 -13.24 -20.18
CA ILE A 535 3.02 -12.24 -21.26
C ILE A 535 4.39 -11.56 -21.39
N LYS A 536 5.00 -11.16 -20.26
CA LYS A 536 6.34 -10.57 -20.28
C LYS A 536 7.39 -11.53 -20.83
N LEU A 537 7.29 -12.82 -20.48
CA LEU A 537 8.13 -13.85 -21.06
C LEU A 537 7.87 -14.00 -22.57
N ASP A 538 6.61 -13.96 -23.02
CA ASP A 538 6.26 -13.98 -24.43
C ASP A 538 6.83 -12.79 -25.21
N ILE A 539 6.81 -11.59 -24.62
CA ILE A 539 7.45 -10.39 -25.19
C ILE A 539 8.96 -10.62 -25.35
N VAL A 540 9.63 -11.15 -24.32
CA VAL A 540 11.08 -11.42 -24.33
C VAL A 540 11.44 -12.47 -25.39
N GLU A 541 10.62 -13.50 -25.57
CA GLU A 541 10.82 -14.56 -26.57
C GLU A 541 10.33 -14.17 -27.98
N GLY A 542 9.78 -12.96 -28.16
CA GLY A 542 9.25 -12.47 -29.44
C GLY A 542 7.92 -13.11 -29.87
N ARG A 543 7.23 -13.83 -28.97
CA ARG A 543 5.88 -14.41 -29.15
C ARG A 543 4.80 -13.34 -28.99
N TYR A 544 4.84 -12.41 -29.93
CA TYR A 544 4.03 -11.20 -29.91
C TYR A 544 2.53 -11.45 -30.11
N ASP A 545 2.15 -12.49 -30.84
CA ASP A 545 0.74 -12.80 -31.10
C ASP A 545 0.06 -13.37 -29.84
N GLU A 546 0.76 -14.25 -29.13
CA GLU A 546 0.33 -14.82 -27.85
C GLU A 546 0.24 -13.74 -26.77
N ALA A 547 1.28 -12.90 -26.65
CA ALA A 547 1.30 -11.78 -25.72
C ALA A 547 0.13 -10.81 -25.98
N GLN A 548 -0.15 -10.49 -27.24
CA GLN A 548 -1.24 -9.60 -27.63
C GLN A 548 -2.61 -10.20 -27.29
N ALA A 549 -2.85 -11.47 -27.63
CA ALA A 549 -4.11 -12.14 -27.34
C ALA A 549 -4.41 -12.18 -25.83
N ALA A 550 -3.40 -12.51 -25.01
CA ALA A 550 -3.54 -12.55 -23.57
C ALA A 550 -3.73 -11.14 -22.95
N LEU A 551 -3.06 -10.10 -23.48
CA LEU A 551 -3.28 -8.72 -23.06
C LEU A 551 -4.68 -8.20 -23.42
N ASP A 552 -5.20 -8.55 -24.60
CA ASP A 552 -6.54 -8.17 -25.04
C ASP A 552 -7.61 -8.77 -24.12
N GLU A 553 -7.46 -10.03 -23.71
CA GLU A 553 -8.33 -10.69 -22.72
C GLU A 553 -8.29 -9.97 -21.36
N LEU A 554 -7.10 -9.65 -20.86
CA LEU A 554 -6.94 -8.94 -19.59
C LEU A 554 -7.53 -7.52 -19.65
N LEU A 555 -7.35 -6.79 -20.74
CA LEU A 555 -7.90 -5.44 -20.92
C LEU A 555 -9.42 -5.42 -21.05
N LEU A 556 -10.03 -6.50 -21.57
CA LEU A 556 -11.48 -6.66 -21.58
C LEU A 556 -12.05 -6.75 -20.15
N ARG A 557 -11.37 -7.48 -19.26
CA ARG A 557 -11.79 -7.62 -17.86
C ARG A 557 -11.41 -6.41 -17.02
N GLU A 558 -10.25 -5.81 -17.28
CA GLU A 558 -9.63 -4.75 -16.49
C GLU A 558 -9.15 -3.56 -17.34
N PRO A 559 -10.08 -2.80 -17.96
CA PRO A 559 -9.73 -1.78 -18.96
C PRO A 559 -8.94 -0.58 -18.41
N ARG A 560 -8.82 -0.48 -17.09
CA ARG A 560 -8.13 0.61 -16.37
C ARG A 560 -6.99 0.13 -15.47
N SER A 561 -6.62 -1.16 -15.52
CA SER A 561 -5.55 -1.68 -14.66
C SER A 561 -4.19 -1.11 -15.11
N PRO A 562 -3.48 -0.34 -14.25
CA PRO A 562 -2.18 0.24 -14.62
C PRO A 562 -1.15 -0.83 -14.98
N SER A 563 -1.16 -1.98 -14.30
CA SER A 563 -0.21 -3.06 -14.57
C SER A 563 -0.42 -3.65 -15.97
N VAL A 564 -1.67 -3.83 -16.39
CA VAL A 564 -2.00 -4.39 -17.72
C VAL A 564 -1.71 -3.36 -18.81
N LEU A 565 -2.11 -2.10 -18.62
CA LEU A 565 -1.83 -1.01 -19.56
C LEU A 565 -0.32 -0.78 -19.74
N ARG A 566 0.45 -0.83 -18.65
CA ARG A 566 1.91 -0.70 -18.71
C ARG A 566 2.56 -1.88 -19.42
N THR A 567 2.14 -3.11 -19.14
CA THR A 567 2.66 -4.30 -19.83
C THR A 567 2.34 -4.23 -21.34
N ARG A 568 1.18 -3.68 -21.72
CA ARG A 568 0.87 -3.39 -23.12
C ARG A 568 1.81 -2.34 -23.71
N ALA A 569 2.04 -1.23 -23.01
CA ALA A 569 3.01 -0.23 -23.45
C ALA A 569 4.42 -0.81 -23.61
N GLU A 570 4.88 -1.66 -22.68
CA GLU A 570 6.17 -2.37 -22.75
C GLU A 570 6.24 -3.30 -23.99
N MET A 571 5.15 -3.99 -24.33
CA MET A 571 5.07 -4.78 -25.56
C MET A 571 5.20 -3.91 -26.82
N GLU A 572 4.46 -2.79 -26.89
CA GLU A 572 4.52 -1.90 -28.04
C GLU A 572 5.90 -1.23 -28.15
N ILE A 573 6.54 -0.88 -27.02
CA ILE A 573 7.94 -0.43 -26.98
C ILE A 573 8.87 -1.50 -27.56
N SER A 574 8.68 -2.78 -27.20
CA SER A 574 9.49 -3.89 -27.72
C SER A 574 9.31 -4.11 -29.22
N ARG A 575 8.13 -3.77 -29.77
CA ARG A 575 7.84 -3.71 -31.20
C ARG A 575 8.27 -2.40 -31.86
N ASN A 576 8.84 -1.46 -31.10
CA ASN A 576 9.17 -0.09 -31.50
C ASN A 576 7.97 0.77 -31.97
N ASP A 577 6.75 0.41 -31.56
CA ASP A 577 5.55 1.23 -31.75
C ASP A 577 5.40 2.19 -30.55
N TYR A 578 6.26 3.21 -30.55
CA TYR A 578 6.31 4.24 -29.51
C TYR A 578 5.03 5.08 -29.42
N GLU A 579 4.32 5.27 -30.54
CA GLU A 579 3.07 6.01 -30.58
C GLU A 579 1.97 5.23 -29.85
N ALA A 580 1.78 3.94 -30.18
CA ALA A 580 0.83 3.09 -29.48
C ALA A 580 1.17 2.97 -27.98
N ALA A 581 2.45 2.77 -27.65
CA ALA A 581 2.92 2.73 -26.26
C ALA A 581 2.54 3.99 -25.48
N SER A 582 2.73 5.18 -26.10
CA SER A 582 2.42 6.45 -25.46
C SER A 582 0.94 6.59 -25.11
N GLN A 583 0.04 6.09 -25.95
CA GLN A 583 -1.41 6.13 -25.71
C GLN A 583 -1.83 5.29 -24.50
N PHE A 584 -1.21 4.12 -24.31
CA PHE A 584 -1.48 3.28 -23.14
C PHE A 584 -0.98 3.92 -21.84
N LEU A 585 0.20 4.54 -21.84
CA LEU A 585 0.71 5.25 -20.66
C LEU A 585 -0.11 6.51 -20.35
N GLN A 586 -0.55 7.26 -21.37
CA GLN A 586 -1.46 8.39 -21.18
C GLN A 586 -2.78 7.99 -20.52
N ARG A 587 -3.33 6.80 -20.84
CA ARG A 587 -4.54 6.27 -20.18
C ARG A 587 -4.31 5.99 -18.69
N ILE A 588 -3.11 5.57 -18.30
CA ILE A 588 -2.75 5.41 -16.87
C ILE A 588 -2.76 6.79 -16.21
N LEU A 589 -2.03 7.75 -16.79
CA LEU A 589 -1.87 9.09 -16.23
C LEU A 589 -3.17 9.92 -16.20
N ALA A 590 -4.15 9.60 -17.06
CA ALA A 590 -5.48 10.22 -17.04
C ALA A 590 -6.27 9.91 -15.74
N HIS A 591 -5.95 8.80 -15.06
CA HIS A 591 -6.62 8.37 -13.83
C HIS A 591 -5.70 8.36 -12.61
N ALA A 592 -4.39 8.23 -12.83
CA ALA A 592 -3.35 8.28 -11.81
C ALA A 592 -2.26 9.27 -12.27
N PRO A 593 -2.52 10.58 -12.21
CA PRO A 593 -1.60 11.56 -12.76
C PRO A 593 -0.25 11.54 -12.02
N ASP A 594 -0.21 11.12 -10.76
CA ASP A 594 0.98 11.02 -9.91
C ASP A 594 1.75 9.69 -10.08
N ALA A 595 1.41 8.86 -11.09
CA ALA A 595 2.10 7.60 -11.35
C ALA A 595 3.51 7.84 -11.94
N VAL A 596 4.48 8.06 -11.06
CA VAL A 596 5.87 8.44 -11.40
C VAL A 596 6.49 7.48 -12.42
N ALA A 597 6.45 6.17 -12.18
CA ALA A 597 7.08 5.19 -13.07
C ALA A 597 6.55 5.27 -14.51
N ASP A 598 5.24 5.45 -14.69
CA ASP A 598 4.60 5.54 -16.00
C ASP A 598 4.89 6.88 -16.68
N ALA A 599 4.94 7.98 -15.90
CA ALA A 599 5.31 9.29 -16.41
C ALA A 599 6.78 9.36 -16.83
N LEU A 600 7.69 8.73 -16.09
CA LEU A 600 9.10 8.62 -16.46
C LEU A 600 9.25 7.81 -17.75
N LEU A 601 8.57 6.67 -17.88
CA LEU A 601 8.58 5.87 -19.11
C LEU A 601 8.02 6.66 -20.31
N LEU A 602 6.91 7.38 -20.13
CA LEU A 602 6.34 8.23 -21.17
C LEU A 602 7.29 9.38 -21.55
N SER A 603 7.99 9.97 -20.57
CA SER A 603 9.00 11.01 -20.83
C SER A 603 10.16 10.46 -21.68
N GLN A 604 10.54 9.20 -21.47
CA GLN A 604 11.58 8.53 -22.23
C GLN A 604 11.14 8.22 -23.66
N ILE A 605 9.87 7.82 -23.84
CA ILE A 605 9.27 7.66 -25.16
C ILE A 605 9.29 9.00 -25.92
N TYR A 606 8.85 10.08 -25.27
CA TYR A 606 8.86 11.41 -25.89
C TYR A 606 10.26 11.90 -26.26
N GLU A 607 11.27 11.66 -25.42
CA GLU A 607 12.66 12.00 -25.77
C GLU A 607 13.14 11.19 -26.98
N ARG A 608 12.86 9.87 -27.01
CA ARG A 608 13.24 8.99 -28.14
C ARG A 608 12.57 9.37 -29.46
N THR A 609 11.33 9.86 -29.42
CA THR A 609 10.59 10.28 -30.62
C THR A 609 10.83 11.75 -31.00
N GLY A 610 11.76 12.44 -30.32
CA GLY A 610 12.07 13.85 -30.57
C GLY A 610 11.03 14.83 -30.03
N ALA A 611 10.02 14.37 -29.29
CA ALA A 611 8.98 15.18 -28.66
C ALA A 611 9.41 15.76 -27.30
N SER A 612 10.63 16.31 -27.20
CA SER A 612 11.23 16.79 -25.95
C SER A 612 10.39 17.84 -25.21
N ASP A 613 9.66 18.70 -25.92
CA ASP A 613 8.76 19.69 -25.30
C ASP A 613 7.62 19.02 -24.51
N ARG A 614 7.09 17.89 -25.01
CA ARG A 614 6.06 17.13 -24.30
C ARG A 614 6.63 16.44 -23.07
N ALA A 615 7.87 15.93 -23.15
CA ALA A 615 8.57 15.35 -22.01
C ALA A 615 8.80 16.38 -20.91
N LEU A 616 9.27 17.58 -21.29
CA LEU A 616 9.50 18.69 -20.36
C LEU A 616 8.20 19.15 -19.68
N THR A 617 7.13 19.32 -20.46
CA THR A 617 5.80 19.69 -19.93
C THR A 617 5.30 18.66 -18.92
N LEU A 618 5.34 17.37 -19.29
CA LEU A 618 4.90 16.26 -18.43
C LEU A 618 5.65 16.24 -17.10
N LEU A 619 6.98 16.33 -17.13
CA LEU A 619 7.80 16.24 -15.93
C LEU A 619 7.72 17.51 -15.07
N THR A 620 7.56 18.69 -15.67
CA THR A 620 7.34 19.94 -14.92
C THR A 620 6.01 19.90 -14.16
N ASP A 621 4.95 19.41 -14.79
CA ASP A 621 3.65 19.25 -14.13
C ASP A 621 3.67 18.17 -13.04
N LEU A 622 4.46 17.12 -13.21
CA LEU A 622 4.66 16.08 -12.20
C LEU A 622 5.47 16.60 -11.01
N GLU A 623 6.56 17.33 -11.26
CA GLU A 623 7.40 17.95 -10.23
C GLU A 623 6.58 18.92 -9.36
N ARG A 624 5.72 19.73 -9.97
CA ARG A 624 4.83 20.65 -9.22
C ARG A 624 3.87 19.93 -8.26
N ARG A 625 3.46 18.70 -8.59
CA ARG A 625 2.57 17.88 -7.76
C ARG A 625 3.35 17.07 -6.72
N LEU A 626 4.55 16.64 -7.07
CA LEU A 626 5.45 15.82 -6.26
C LEU A 626 6.81 16.53 -6.08
N PRO A 627 6.86 17.69 -5.41
CA PRO A 627 8.08 18.51 -5.32
C PRO A 627 9.20 17.86 -4.52
N GLU A 628 8.92 16.78 -3.78
CA GLU A 628 9.91 16.04 -3.00
C GLU A 628 10.39 14.75 -3.68
N ASP A 629 9.87 14.41 -4.87
CA ASP A 629 10.27 13.19 -5.57
C ASP A 629 11.63 13.37 -6.29
N VAL A 630 12.63 12.61 -5.84
CA VAL A 630 13.99 12.67 -6.36
C VAL A 630 14.07 12.19 -7.81
N ALA A 631 13.34 11.13 -8.17
CA ALA A 631 13.42 10.52 -9.50
C ALA A 631 12.85 11.46 -10.57
N VAL A 632 11.78 12.18 -10.25
CA VAL A 632 11.20 13.22 -11.13
C VAL A 632 12.22 14.33 -11.37
N LYS A 633 12.87 14.85 -10.32
CA LYS A 633 13.89 15.90 -10.46
C LYS A 633 15.12 15.43 -11.24
N GLN A 634 15.58 14.19 -11.03
CA GLN A 634 16.68 13.60 -11.79
C GLN A 634 16.35 13.55 -13.28
N ARG A 635 15.17 13.03 -13.63
CA ARG A 635 14.76 12.92 -15.04
C ARG A 635 14.55 14.28 -15.70
N LEU A 636 13.99 15.24 -14.97
CA LEU A 636 13.85 16.61 -15.46
C LEU A 636 15.23 17.26 -15.68
N ALA A 637 16.17 17.06 -14.74
CA ALA A 637 17.54 17.55 -14.89
C ALA A 637 18.26 16.92 -16.09
N GLU A 638 18.08 15.63 -16.36
CA GLU A 638 18.60 14.97 -17.56
C GLU A 638 18.11 15.66 -18.85
N LEU A 639 16.81 15.96 -18.96
CA LEU A 639 16.28 16.69 -20.11
C LEU A 639 16.92 18.08 -20.27
N HIS A 640 17.14 18.79 -19.16
CA HIS A 640 17.84 20.08 -19.17
C HIS A 640 19.33 19.95 -19.54
N ILE A 641 20.01 18.88 -19.11
CA ILE A 641 21.38 18.57 -19.52
C ILE A 641 21.43 18.36 -21.04
N THR A 642 20.53 17.55 -21.58
CA THR A 642 20.46 17.25 -23.02
C THR A 642 20.11 18.49 -23.86
N SER A 643 19.23 19.37 -23.37
CA SER A 643 18.89 20.62 -24.05
C SER A 643 19.94 21.74 -23.91
N GLY A 644 20.95 21.53 -23.06
CA GLY A 644 22.03 22.48 -22.79
C GLY A 644 21.73 23.54 -21.73
N ASP A 645 20.56 23.47 -21.08
CA ASP A 645 20.19 24.32 -19.94
C ASP A 645 20.82 23.80 -18.64
N ILE A 646 22.14 23.94 -18.56
CA ILE A 646 22.94 23.41 -17.45
C ILE A 646 22.59 24.08 -16.11
N ASP A 647 22.21 25.35 -16.11
CA ASP A 647 21.94 26.07 -14.85
C ASP A 647 20.68 25.54 -14.15
N THR A 648 19.59 25.30 -14.91
CA THR A 648 18.37 24.68 -14.36
C THR A 648 18.64 23.26 -13.89
N ALA A 649 19.39 22.46 -14.66
CA ALA A 649 19.78 21.12 -14.26
C ALA A 649 20.54 21.10 -12.92
N ARG A 650 21.49 22.03 -12.73
CA ARG A 650 22.25 22.15 -11.47
C ARG A 650 21.38 22.48 -10.28
N ALA A 651 20.41 23.40 -10.43
CA ALA A 651 19.48 23.76 -9.36
C ALA A 651 18.62 22.55 -8.95
N LEU A 652 18.04 21.84 -9.93
CA LEU A 652 17.25 20.63 -9.70
C LEU A 652 18.06 19.54 -8.99
N LEU A 653 19.31 19.31 -9.43
CA LEU A 653 20.18 18.29 -8.85
C LEU A 653 20.67 18.65 -7.45
N THR A 654 20.84 19.93 -7.13
CA THR A 654 21.16 20.38 -5.77
C THR A 654 20.01 20.06 -4.81
N GLU A 655 18.78 20.31 -5.24
CA GLU A 655 17.60 19.96 -4.45
C GLU A 655 17.39 18.44 -4.36
N ALA A 656 17.55 17.72 -5.46
CA ALA A 656 17.49 16.26 -5.49
C ALA A 656 18.51 15.63 -4.54
N ALA A 657 19.74 16.15 -4.46
CA ALA A 657 20.76 15.68 -3.53
C ALA A 657 20.36 15.90 -2.06
N ARG A 658 19.70 17.02 -1.75
CA ARG A 658 19.16 17.31 -0.41
C ARG A 658 18.02 16.35 -0.05
N LEU A 659 17.10 16.11 -0.98
CA LEU A 659 15.94 15.23 -0.81
C LEU A 659 16.32 13.76 -0.72
N ALA A 660 17.37 13.34 -1.43
CA ALA A 660 17.95 12.01 -1.32
C ALA A 660 18.45 11.69 0.09
N GLY A 661 18.58 12.67 1.00
CA GLY A 661 18.78 12.44 2.44
C GLY A 661 19.92 11.46 2.75
N GLN A 662 19.61 10.36 3.44
CA GLN A 662 20.57 9.31 3.79
C GLN A 662 20.70 8.21 2.72
N HIS A 663 19.99 8.29 1.60
CA HIS A 663 19.98 7.25 0.57
C HIS A 663 21.28 7.31 -0.24
N ALA A 664 22.26 6.46 0.12
CA ALA A 664 23.59 6.45 -0.49
C ALA A 664 23.53 6.27 -2.01
N THR A 665 22.78 5.28 -2.51
CA THR A 665 22.65 5.01 -3.94
C THR A 665 22.04 6.17 -4.71
N GLN A 666 20.98 6.80 -4.18
CA GLN A 666 20.37 7.97 -4.82
C GLN A 666 21.31 9.18 -4.81
N ARG A 667 22.03 9.42 -3.70
CA ARG A 667 23.05 10.48 -3.65
C ARG A 667 24.13 10.29 -4.72
N ILE A 668 24.57 9.04 -4.94
CA ILE A 668 25.53 8.72 -6.00
C ILE A 668 24.93 8.94 -7.39
N ALA A 669 23.72 8.46 -7.64
CA ALA A 669 23.04 8.69 -8.92
C ALA A 669 22.83 10.18 -9.22
N VAL A 670 22.46 11.00 -8.22
CA VAL A 670 22.39 12.45 -8.36
C VAL A 670 23.77 13.05 -8.61
N ALA A 671 24.81 12.58 -7.89
CA ALA A 671 26.17 13.04 -8.09
C ALA A 671 26.72 12.73 -9.49
N GLU A 672 26.33 11.60 -10.10
CA GLU A 672 26.67 11.27 -11.48
C GLU A 672 26.05 12.26 -12.48
N LEU A 673 24.78 12.63 -12.28
CA LEU A 673 24.13 13.67 -13.08
C LEU A 673 24.75 15.05 -12.84
N GLN A 674 25.18 15.34 -11.61
CA GLN A 674 25.90 16.58 -11.28
C GLN A 674 27.22 16.67 -12.06
N ILE A 675 27.92 15.56 -12.30
CA ILE A 675 29.11 15.54 -13.16
C ILE A 675 28.76 15.94 -14.60
N GLN A 676 27.67 15.41 -15.16
CA GLN A 676 27.20 15.76 -16.51
C GLN A 676 26.80 17.24 -16.60
N ALA A 677 26.14 17.75 -15.56
CA ALA A 677 25.80 19.17 -15.39
C ALA A 677 27.02 20.04 -14.98
N LYS A 678 28.25 19.50 -14.98
CA LYS A 678 29.50 20.20 -14.61
C LYS A 678 29.52 20.77 -13.19
N ALA A 679 28.63 20.30 -12.31
CA ALA A 679 28.55 20.63 -10.89
C ALA A 679 29.52 19.77 -10.06
N TYR A 680 30.81 19.89 -10.36
CA TYR A 680 31.84 19.00 -9.82
C TYR A 680 31.97 19.07 -8.28
N ASP A 681 31.80 20.25 -7.70
CA ASP A 681 31.90 20.43 -6.25
C ASP A 681 30.72 19.77 -5.52
N ASP A 682 29.50 19.86 -6.06
CA ASP A 682 28.32 19.21 -5.51
C ASP A 682 28.45 17.67 -5.60
N ALA A 683 28.93 17.17 -6.74
CA ALA A 683 29.18 15.74 -6.94
C ALA A 683 30.22 15.18 -5.95
N MET A 684 31.29 15.94 -5.71
CA MET A 684 32.31 15.62 -4.70
C MET A 684 31.72 15.59 -3.29
N GLN A 685 30.89 16.57 -2.93
CA GLN A 685 30.24 16.63 -1.62
C GLN A 685 29.27 15.46 -1.43
N GLY A 686 28.50 15.11 -2.46
CA GLY A 686 27.63 13.93 -2.49
C GLY A 686 28.41 12.65 -2.19
N ALA A 687 29.49 12.39 -2.94
CA ALA A 687 30.35 11.22 -2.73
C ALA A 687 31.00 11.18 -1.34
N GLN A 688 31.53 12.30 -0.86
CA GLN A 688 32.12 12.39 0.48
C GLN A 688 31.10 12.17 1.59
N SER A 689 29.84 12.58 1.38
CA SER A 689 28.78 12.30 2.35
C SER A 689 28.51 10.80 2.48
N VAL A 690 28.51 10.06 1.36
CA VAL A 690 28.35 8.61 1.35
C VAL A 690 29.53 7.92 2.02
N LEU A 691 30.77 8.36 1.76
CA LEU A 691 31.96 7.77 2.38
C LEU A 691 32.06 7.99 3.89
N ARG A 692 31.44 9.04 4.44
CA ARG A 692 31.36 9.24 5.89
C ARG A 692 30.50 8.18 6.57
N GLU A 693 29.49 7.66 5.87
CA GLU A 693 28.57 6.63 6.37
C GLU A 693 29.06 5.22 6.01
N PHE A 694 29.64 5.06 4.82
CA PHE A 694 30.13 3.81 4.28
C PHE A 694 31.59 3.97 3.82
N PRO A 695 32.56 3.90 4.74
CA PRO A 695 33.97 4.17 4.43
C PRO A 695 34.54 3.28 3.32
N ASP A 696 34.03 2.04 3.20
CA ASP A 696 34.51 1.02 2.27
C ASP A 696 33.77 1.00 0.93
N ALA A 697 32.82 1.91 0.70
CA ALA A 697 32.05 1.94 -0.54
C ALA A 697 32.93 2.34 -1.74
N VAL A 698 32.99 1.47 -2.76
CA VAL A 698 33.80 1.67 -3.97
C VAL A 698 33.24 2.77 -4.89
N ALA A 699 31.92 2.76 -5.14
CA ALA A 699 31.26 3.67 -6.07
C ALA A 699 31.56 5.17 -5.82
N PRO A 700 31.43 5.72 -4.60
CA PRO A 700 31.78 7.13 -4.33
C PRO A 700 33.27 7.43 -4.57
N ARG A 701 34.18 6.49 -4.32
CA ARG A 701 35.62 6.69 -4.59
C ARG A 701 35.87 6.83 -6.09
N LEU A 702 35.31 5.93 -6.90
CA LEU A 702 35.43 6.00 -8.36
C LEU A 702 34.78 7.26 -8.94
N LEU A 703 33.65 7.71 -8.40
CA LEU A 703 33.02 8.97 -8.76
C LEU A 703 33.94 10.16 -8.49
N MET A 704 34.56 10.22 -7.30
CA MET A 704 35.53 11.26 -6.96
C MET A 704 36.73 11.25 -7.91
N ALA A 705 37.27 10.06 -8.23
CA ALA A 705 38.36 9.93 -9.18
C ALA A 705 37.97 10.42 -10.59
N ARG A 706 36.74 10.13 -11.05
CA ARG A 706 36.18 10.65 -12.30
C ARG A 706 36.13 12.18 -12.29
N VAL A 707 35.66 12.78 -11.19
CA VAL A 707 35.65 14.25 -11.02
C VAL A 707 37.07 14.83 -11.10
N HIS A 708 38.02 14.26 -10.36
CA HIS A 708 39.42 14.69 -10.40
C HIS A 708 40.01 14.59 -11.82
N SER A 709 39.71 13.50 -12.54
CA SER A 709 40.14 13.31 -13.94
C SER A 709 39.58 14.40 -14.87
N LEU A 710 38.28 14.71 -14.77
CA LEU A 710 37.64 15.78 -15.55
C LEU A 710 38.22 17.17 -15.24
N GLN A 711 38.62 17.39 -13.98
CA GLN A 711 39.33 18.60 -13.55
C GLN A 711 40.84 18.59 -13.91
N ARG A 712 41.31 17.58 -14.66
CA ARG A 712 42.72 17.35 -15.02
C ARG A 712 43.67 17.16 -13.83
N ARG A 713 43.14 16.78 -12.67
CA ARG A 713 43.91 16.47 -11.46
C ARG A 713 44.30 14.99 -11.43
N TYR A 714 45.04 14.57 -12.45
CA TYR A 714 45.26 13.15 -12.73
C TYR A 714 45.97 12.37 -11.62
N ASN A 715 46.89 12.99 -10.88
CA ASN A 715 47.58 12.31 -9.78
C ASN A 715 46.60 11.91 -8.66
N GLN A 716 45.66 12.80 -8.31
CA GLN A 716 44.64 12.52 -7.30
C GLN A 716 43.67 11.43 -7.78
N ALA A 717 43.28 11.48 -9.05
CA ALA A 717 42.44 10.45 -9.66
C ALA A 717 43.15 9.09 -9.64
N ASP A 718 44.41 9.02 -10.05
CA ASP A 718 45.25 7.82 -10.01
C ASP A 718 45.36 7.24 -8.60
N ASP A 719 45.65 8.06 -7.60
CA ASP A 719 45.84 7.61 -6.21
C ASP A 719 44.56 6.93 -5.67
N ILE A 720 43.40 7.52 -5.96
CA ILE A 720 42.10 6.96 -5.56
C ILE A 720 41.84 5.63 -6.27
N VAL A 721 42.00 5.57 -7.60
CA VAL A 721 41.71 4.36 -8.38
C VAL A 721 42.68 3.23 -8.04
N ASN A 722 43.97 3.52 -7.87
CA ASN A 722 44.95 2.53 -7.40
C ASN A 722 44.69 2.10 -5.95
N GLY A 723 44.08 2.95 -5.12
CA GLY A 723 43.55 2.54 -3.81
C GLY A 723 42.49 1.45 -3.95
N VAL A 724 41.48 1.70 -4.78
CA VAL A 724 40.41 0.73 -5.08
C VAL A 724 40.99 -0.57 -5.64
N LEU A 725 41.89 -0.51 -6.63
CA LEU A 725 42.46 -1.71 -7.25
C LEU A 725 43.39 -2.52 -6.34
N ARG A 726 43.92 -1.93 -5.25
CA ARG A 726 44.65 -2.70 -4.22
C ARG A 726 43.71 -3.55 -3.37
N GLU A 727 42.50 -3.07 -3.13
CA GLU A 727 41.46 -3.75 -2.34
C GLU A 727 40.63 -4.70 -3.23
N HIS A 728 40.37 -4.30 -4.47
CA HIS A 728 39.53 -4.98 -5.46
C HIS A 728 40.26 -5.04 -6.81
N PRO A 729 41.23 -5.96 -6.99
CA PRO A 729 42.08 -6.00 -8.18
C PRO A 729 41.35 -6.25 -9.51
N GLU A 730 40.17 -6.86 -9.44
CA GLU A 730 39.33 -7.24 -10.59
C GLU A 730 38.13 -6.30 -10.79
N ASP A 731 38.05 -5.14 -10.09
CA ASP A 731 36.97 -4.17 -10.33
C ASP A 731 37.13 -3.52 -11.72
N VAL A 732 36.30 -3.97 -12.67
CA VAL A 732 36.31 -3.55 -14.07
C VAL A 732 36.08 -2.04 -14.22
N ARG A 733 35.24 -1.43 -13.37
CA ARG A 733 34.97 0.03 -13.42
C ARG A 733 36.20 0.83 -13.00
N ALA A 734 36.97 0.32 -12.04
CA ALA A 734 38.23 0.93 -11.62
C ALA A 734 39.31 0.80 -12.71
N LEU A 735 39.45 -0.39 -13.32
CA LEU A 735 40.40 -0.62 -14.43
C LEU A 735 40.10 0.29 -15.63
N THR A 736 38.83 0.38 -16.03
CA THR A 736 38.38 1.24 -17.15
C THR A 736 38.59 2.71 -16.86
N LEU A 737 38.26 3.19 -15.67
CA LEU A 737 38.51 4.58 -15.28
C LEU A 737 40.01 4.91 -15.27
N LEU A 738 40.86 3.99 -14.80
CA LEU A 738 42.31 4.18 -14.87
C LEU A 738 42.79 4.26 -16.33
N ALA A 739 42.27 3.40 -17.20
CA ALA A 739 42.57 3.43 -18.63
C ALA A 739 42.17 4.78 -19.26
N ASP A 740 40.99 5.30 -18.93
CA ASP A 740 40.53 6.63 -19.36
C ASP A 740 41.48 7.75 -18.89
N ILE A 741 41.95 7.68 -17.64
CA ILE A 741 42.92 8.62 -17.09
C ILE A 741 44.26 8.54 -17.84
N ARG A 742 44.73 7.32 -18.17
CA ARG A 742 45.94 7.11 -18.98
C ARG A 742 45.80 7.70 -20.38
N ILE A 743 44.65 7.50 -21.04
CA ILE A 743 44.33 8.12 -22.34
C ILE A 743 44.37 9.64 -22.25
N ALA A 744 43.76 10.22 -21.22
CA ALA A 744 43.78 11.67 -21.02
C ALA A 744 45.19 12.26 -20.84
N ARG A 745 46.16 11.43 -20.44
CA ARG A 745 47.58 11.75 -20.31
C ARG A 745 48.43 11.37 -21.53
N GLY A 746 47.81 10.83 -22.59
CA GLY A 746 48.50 10.34 -23.79
C GLY A 746 49.25 9.02 -23.60
N GLN A 747 49.01 8.29 -22.51
CA GLN A 747 49.65 7.02 -22.18
C GLN A 747 48.82 5.85 -22.77
N TYR A 748 48.82 5.73 -24.09
CA TYR A 748 47.92 4.80 -24.79
C TYR A 748 48.25 3.32 -24.55
N ASP A 749 49.53 2.96 -24.43
CA ASP A 749 49.92 1.56 -24.19
C ASP A 749 49.48 1.08 -22.80
N ASP A 750 49.72 1.88 -21.75
CA ASP A 750 49.23 1.61 -20.40
C ASP A 750 47.70 1.45 -20.37
N ALA A 751 46.98 2.30 -21.11
CA ALA A 751 45.52 2.22 -21.21
C ALA A 751 45.05 0.93 -21.89
N LEU A 752 45.73 0.50 -22.96
CA LEU A 752 45.39 -0.72 -23.67
C LEU A 752 45.62 -1.97 -22.80
N ASP A 753 46.68 -1.99 -22.00
CA ASP A 753 46.94 -3.09 -21.06
C ASP A 753 45.87 -3.18 -19.96
N LEU A 754 45.42 -2.03 -19.44
CA LEU A 754 44.30 -1.98 -18.49
C LEU A 754 42.99 -2.45 -19.11
N TYR A 755 42.67 -2.03 -20.35
CA TYR A 755 41.47 -2.49 -21.03
C TYR A 755 41.52 -3.97 -21.39
N ARG A 756 42.70 -4.52 -21.72
CA ARG A 756 42.89 -5.96 -21.94
C ARG A 756 42.68 -6.76 -20.66
N HIS A 757 43.09 -6.22 -19.51
CA HIS A 757 42.78 -6.83 -18.24
C HIS A 757 41.27 -6.80 -17.96
N ALA A 758 40.63 -5.65 -18.17
CA ALA A 758 39.19 -5.49 -17.99
C ALA A 758 38.37 -6.45 -18.89
N ILE A 759 38.69 -6.55 -20.18
CA ILE A 759 37.94 -7.40 -21.13
C ILE A 759 38.16 -8.90 -20.88
N ALA A 760 39.26 -9.28 -20.24
CA ALA A 760 39.48 -10.66 -19.81
C ALA A 760 38.61 -11.07 -18.60
N ILE A 761 38.08 -10.09 -17.85
CA ILE A 761 37.16 -10.31 -16.72
C ILE A 761 35.71 -10.24 -17.23
N GLU A 762 35.37 -9.17 -17.96
CA GLU A 762 34.06 -8.93 -18.56
C GLU A 762 34.20 -8.74 -20.08
N ASP A 763 33.92 -9.76 -20.89
CA ASP A 763 34.03 -9.66 -22.35
C ASP A 763 32.81 -8.94 -22.94
N THR A 764 32.94 -7.63 -23.17
CA THR A 764 31.82 -6.76 -23.60
C THR A 764 32.20 -5.88 -24.80
N SER A 765 31.20 -5.53 -25.61
CA SER A 765 31.38 -4.65 -26.77
C SER A 765 31.85 -3.25 -26.39
N ASP A 766 31.44 -2.71 -25.24
CA ASP A 766 31.89 -1.39 -24.78
C ASP A 766 33.40 -1.37 -24.49
N LEU A 767 33.96 -2.44 -23.94
CA LEU A 767 35.39 -2.60 -23.73
C LEU A 767 36.13 -2.79 -25.06
N ALA A 768 35.62 -3.65 -25.95
CA ALA A 768 36.18 -3.85 -27.28
C ALA A 768 36.23 -2.54 -28.09
N LEU A 769 35.14 -1.76 -28.06
CA LEU A 769 35.06 -0.46 -28.70
C LEU A 769 35.97 0.58 -28.02
N SER A 770 36.22 0.48 -26.72
CA SER A 770 37.15 1.35 -26.00
C SER A 770 38.61 1.05 -26.36
N ILE A 771 38.98 -0.23 -26.52
CA ILE A 771 40.27 -0.66 -27.07
C ILE A 771 40.43 -0.11 -28.50
N TYR A 772 39.43 -0.32 -29.36
CA TYR A 772 39.41 0.19 -30.73
C TYR A 772 39.60 1.72 -30.79
N ARG A 773 38.83 2.49 -30.02
CA ARG A 773 38.94 3.95 -29.96
C ARG A 773 40.32 4.39 -29.45
N THR A 774 40.90 3.66 -28.50
CA THR A 774 42.23 3.95 -27.96
C THR A 774 43.33 3.71 -29.00
N ARG A 775 43.24 2.62 -29.77
CA ARG A 775 44.14 2.34 -30.91
C ARG A 775 44.10 3.43 -31.97
N LEU A 776 42.91 3.89 -32.36
CA LEU A 776 42.76 4.98 -33.31
C LEU A 776 43.43 6.27 -32.80
N ARG A 777 43.27 6.61 -31.52
CA ARG A 777 43.93 7.79 -30.93
C ARG A 777 45.45 7.68 -30.88
N LYS A 778 45.97 6.45 -30.76
CA LYS A 778 47.40 6.15 -30.82
C LYS A 778 47.96 6.22 -32.26
N GLY A 779 47.11 6.05 -33.28
CA GLY A 779 47.49 5.95 -34.69
C GLY A 779 47.69 4.52 -35.19
N ASP A 780 47.23 3.52 -34.43
CA ASP A 780 47.34 2.09 -34.73
C ASP A 780 46.11 1.58 -35.53
N ASP A 781 45.67 2.30 -36.57
CA ASP A 781 44.40 2.07 -37.26
C ASP A 781 44.22 0.63 -37.78
N ALA A 782 45.28 0.05 -38.36
CA ALA A 782 45.25 -1.32 -38.88
C ALA A 782 45.04 -2.36 -37.76
N ILE A 783 45.66 -2.14 -36.58
CA ILE A 783 45.50 -3.03 -35.43
C ILE A 783 44.10 -2.90 -34.85
N ALA A 784 43.59 -1.66 -34.77
CA ALA A 784 42.23 -1.38 -34.29
C ALA A 784 41.19 -2.19 -35.07
N LEU A 785 41.29 -2.19 -36.40
CA LEU A 785 40.39 -2.93 -37.28
C LEU A 785 40.46 -4.44 -37.03
N VAL A 786 41.68 -4.99 -36.98
CA VAL A 786 41.87 -6.43 -36.80
C VAL A 786 41.35 -6.91 -35.44
N GLU A 787 41.67 -6.19 -34.35
CA GLU A 787 41.22 -6.55 -33.00
C GLU A 787 39.68 -6.48 -32.91
N LEU A 788 39.03 -5.43 -33.43
CA LEU A 788 37.57 -5.30 -33.37
C LEU A 788 36.84 -6.30 -34.29
N ALA A 789 37.41 -6.59 -35.47
CA ALA A 789 36.85 -7.60 -36.38
C ALA A 789 36.95 -9.01 -35.79
N ALA A 790 38.08 -9.38 -35.17
CA ALA A 790 38.25 -10.66 -34.49
C ALA A 790 37.31 -10.80 -33.29
N TRP A 791 37.13 -9.72 -32.52
CA TRP A 791 36.15 -9.69 -31.43
C TRP A 791 34.73 -9.97 -31.96
N ARG A 792 34.30 -9.30 -33.04
CA ARG A 792 33.01 -9.55 -33.68
C ARG A 792 32.83 -11.00 -34.13
N GLU A 793 33.86 -11.63 -34.70
CA GLU A 793 33.77 -13.01 -35.21
C GLU A 793 33.50 -14.05 -34.11
N SER A 794 33.81 -13.73 -32.86
CA SER A 794 33.61 -14.61 -31.70
C SER A 794 32.35 -14.28 -30.89
N HIS A 795 31.59 -13.27 -31.29
CA HIS A 795 30.44 -12.75 -30.55
C HIS A 795 29.19 -12.63 -31.43
N GLU A 796 28.01 -12.55 -30.80
CA GLU A 796 26.79 -12.24 -31.53
C GLU A 796 26.90 -10.85 -32.20
N PRO A 797 26.39 -10.67 -33.43
CA PRO A 797 26.48 -9.39 -34.11
C PRO A 797 25.75 -8.27 -33.36
N GLU A 798 26.46 -7.20 -33.03
CA GLU A 798 25.89 -6.02 -32.38
C GLU A 798 25.82 -4.81 -33.32
N PRO A 799 24.69 -4.05 -33.37
CA PRO A 799 24.53 -2.92 -34.28
C PRO A 799 25.64 -1.87 -34.17
N ARG A 800 26.05 -1.51 -32.94
CA ARG A 800 27.09 -0.51 -32.68
C ARG A 800 28.46 -0.96 -33.21
N VAL A 801 28.79 -2.24 -33.07
CA VAL A 801 30.06 -2.79 -33.55
C VAL A 801 30.07 -2.87 -35.08
N LEU A 802 28.98 -3.34 -35.68
CA LEU A 802 28.80 -3.37 -37.14
C LEU A 802 28.89 -1.97 -37.75
N ALA A 803 28.17 -0.99 -37.20
CA ALA A 803 28.23 0.40 -37.67
C ALA A 803 29.63 1.01 -37.49
N THR A 804 30.34 0.68 -36.40
CA THR A 804 31.71 1.15 -36.17
C THR A 804 32.70 0.58 -37.17
N LEU A 805 32.61 -0.73 -37.47
CA LEU A 805 33.42 -1.38 -38.49
C LEU A 805 33.07 -0.84 -39.88
N GLY A 806 31.78 -0.66 -40.19
CA GLY A 806 31.32 -0.07 -41.45
C GLY A 806 31.90 1.33 -41.66
N ALA A 807 31.89 2.18 -40.62
CA ALA A 807 32.52 3.49 -40.66
C ALA A 807 34.04 3.42 -40.85
N HIS A 808 34.70 2.40 -40.29
CA HIS A 808 36.14 2.20 -40.51
C HIS A 808 36.44 1.83 -41.97
N TYR A 809 35.73 0.86 -42.55
CA TYR A 809 35.90 0.45 -43.93
C TYR A 809 35.54 1.58 -44.92
N ALA A 810 34.49 2.35 -44.62
CA ALA A 810 34.12 3.52 -45.42
C ALA A 810 35.24 4.57 -45.47
N ARG A 811 35.90 4.88 -44.33
CA ARG A 811 37.05 5.79 -44.29
C ARG A 811 38.26 5.29 -45.09
N ARG A 812 38.40 3.97 -45.27
CA ARG A 812 39.42 3.34 -46.10
C ARG A 812 39.05 3.27 -47.59
N GLY A 813 37.84 3.69 -47.96
CA GLY A 813 37.31 3.61 -49.33
C GLY A 813 36.78 2.22 -49.71
N GLU A 814 36.70 1.28 -48.76
CA GLU A 814 36.18 -0.07 -48.96
C GLU A 814 34.65 -0.08 -48.83
N LEU A 815 33.99 0.63 -49.74
CA LEU A 815 32.57 0.97 -49.63
C LEU A 815 31.64 -0.25 -49.68
N GLN A 816 31.94 -1.28 -50.48
CA GLN A 816 31.12 -2.50 -50.55
C GLN A 816 31.01 -3.19 -49.18
N THR A 817 32.14 -3.37 -48.50
CA THR A 817 32.20 -3.96 -47.16
C THR A 817 31.47 -3.08 -46.14
N ALA A 818 31.62 -1.76 -46.25
CA ALA A 818 30.92 -0.82 -45.38
C ALA A 818 29.40 -0.93 -45.52
N VAL A 819 28.90 -1.02 -46.75
CA VAL A 819 27.47 -1.18 -47.06
C VAL A 819 26.90 -2.46 -46.44
N GLU A 820 27.59 -3.60 -46.57
CA GLU A 820 27.18 -4.86 -45.95
C GLU A 820 27.08 -4.74 -44.42
N LEU A 821 28.06 -4.10 -43.79
CA LEU A 821 28.09 -3.88 -42.35
C LEU A 821 26.98 -2.93 -41.88
N TYR A 822 26.72 -1.85 -42.61
CA TYR A 822 25.61 -0.94 -42.29
C TYR A 822 24.26 -1.62 -42.47
N ARG A 823 24.04 -2.38 -43.54
CA ARG A 823 22.81 -3.17 -43.71
C ARG A 823 22.61 -4.15 -42.57
N GLY A 824 23.67 -4.83 -42.13
CA GLY A 824 23.64 -5.69 -40.94
C GLY A 824 23.28 -4.92 -39.67
N ALA A 825 23.88 -3.74 -39.47
CA ALA A 825 23.55 -2.88 -38.33
C ALA A 825 22.08 -2.43 -38.34
N ILE A 826 21.56 -2.04 -39.51
CA ILE A 826 20.18 -1.58 -39.70
C ILE A 826 19.17 -2.74 -39.59
N ALA A 827 19.54 -3.94 -40.00
CA ALA A 827 18.70 -5.12 -39.82
C ALA A 827 18.48 -5.45 -38.33
N LEU A 828 19.49 -5.19 -37.49
CA LEU A 828 19.42 -5.39 -36.04
C LEU A 828 18.83 -4.17 -35.30
N ASP A 829 19.08 -2.96 -35.80
CA ASP A 829 18.57 -1.70 -35.27
C ASP A 829 18.06 -0.80 -36.41
N PRO A 830 16.77 -0.97 -36.81
CA PRO A 830 16.18 -0.22 -37.92
C PRO A 830 16.09 1.30 -37.70
N PHE A 831 16.30 1.76 -36.46
CA PHE A 831 16.20 3.16 -36.04
C PHE A 831 17.57 3.83 -35.89
N ASN A 832 18.65 3.12 -36.25
CA ASN A 832 19.99 3.66 -36.15
C ASN A 832 20.23 4.78 -37.17
N VAL A 833 19.92 6.02 -36.78
CA VAL A 833 20.04 7.21 -37.64
C VAL A 833 21.42 7.33 -38.25
N SER A 834 22.48 7.09 -37.46
CA SER A 834 23.86 7.17 -37.95
C SER A 834 24.18 6.08 -38.98
N ALA A 835 23.75 4.83 -38.76
CA ALA A 835 23.97 3.76 -39.73
C ALA A 835 23.17 3.97 -41.02
N LEU A 836 21.91 4.43 -40.93
CA LEU A 836 21.09 4.80 -42.09
C LEU A 836 21.72 5.94 -42.89
N ASN A 837 22.15 7.01 -42.22
CA ASN A 837 22.81 8.14 -42.88
C ASN A 837 24.13 7.71 -43.54
N ASN A 838 24.95 6.93 -42.83
CA ASN A 838 26.23 6.46 -43.37
C ASN A 838 26.05 5.44 -44.50
N LEU A 839 24.99 4.62 -44.46
CA LEU A 839 24.60 3.76 -45.57
C LEU A 839 24.27 4.61 -46.79
N ALA A 840 23.42 5.64 -46.63
CA ALA A 840 23.02 6.53 -47.72
C ALA A 840 24.23 7.16 -48.41
N VAL A 841 25.20 7.66 -47.63
CA VAL A 841 26.47 8.18 -48.16
C VAL A 841 27.27 7.10 -48.89
N ALA A 842 27.37 5.89 -48.31
CA ALA A 842 28.17 4.80 -48.86
C ALA A 842 27.58 4.21 -50.16
N VAL A 843 26.25 4.13 -50.29
CA VAL A 843 25.58 3.58 -51.49
C VAL A 843 25.33 4.59 -52.59
N MET A 844 25.47 5.90 -52.33
CA MET A 844 25.16 6.98 -53.29
C MET A 844 25.80 6.80 -54.67
N GLY A 845 27.01 6.24 -54.75
CA GLY A 845 27.71 5.97 -56.02
C GLY A 845 27.40 4.62 -56.68
N PHE A 846 26.63 3.75 -56.01
CA PHE A 846 26.33 2.37 -56.44
C PHE A 846 24.84 2.18 -56.74
N ASP A 847 23.98 2.69 -55.85
CA ASP A 847 22.53 2.56 -55.89
C ASP A 847 21.90 3.82 -55.27
N VAL A 848 21.48 4.72 -56.16
CA VAL A 848 20.86 6.00 -55.79
C VAL A 848 19.47 5.81 -55.17
N GLU A 849 18.72 4.78 -55.57
CA GLU A 849 17.39 4.53 -55.02
C GLU A 849 17.49 4.09 -53.56
N GLU A 850 18.41 3.17 -53.25
CA GLU A 850 18.70 2.76 -51.88
C GLU A 850 19.26 3.93 -51.05
N ALA A 851 20.12 4.76 -51.65
CA ALA A 851 20.66 5.94 -50.97
C ALA A 851 19.53 6.89 -50.52
N LEU A 852 18.55 7.12 -51.41
CA LEU A 852 17.40 7.97 -51.13
C LEU A 852 16.47 7.34 -50.09
N ASP A 853 16.22 6.03 -50.11
CA ASP A 853 15.45 5.33 -49.07
C ASP A 853 16.10 5.47 -47.70
N ALA A 854 17.39 5.14 -47.60
CA ALA A 854 18.14 5.21 -46.35
C ALA A 854 18.19 6.64 -45.80
N ALA A 855 18.41 7.64 -46.65
CA ALA A 855 18.42 9.05 -46.27
C ALA A 855 17.03 9.55 -45.82
N ASN A 856 15.95 9.14 -46.49
CA ASN A 856 14.58 9.51 -46.07
C ASN A 856 14.21 8.86 -44.73
N ARG A 857 14.61 7.62 -44.50
CA ARG A 857 14.41 6.95 -43.21
C ARG A 857 15.20 7.63 -42.10
N ALA A 858 16.47 7.98 -42.35
CA ALA A 858 17.26 8.76 -41.40
C ALA A 858 16.60 10.12 -41.10
N TYR A 859 16.09 10.81 -42.13
CA TYR A 859 15.41 12.11 -42.01
C TYR A 859 14.09 12.01 -41.24
N ALA A 860 13.30 10.97 -41.46
CA ALA A 860 12.06 10.73 -40.72
C ALA A 860 12.32 10.56 -39.21
N LEU A 861 13.48 10.00 -38.85
CA LEU A 861 13.87 9.77 -37.45
C LEU A 861 14.55 10.98 -36.80
N ALA A 862 15.25 11.80 -37.59
CA ALA A 862 15.99 12.95 -37.08
C ALA A 862 15.94 14.13 -38.04
N PRO A 863 14.76 14.77 -38.22
CA PRO A 863 14.57 15.82 -39.23
C PRO A 863 15.39 17.08 -38.95
N ASP A 864 15.73 17.36 -37.68
CA ASP A 864 16.53 18.51 -37.26
C ASP A 864 18.06 18.23 -37.27
N ASN A 865 18.49 17.02 -37.62
CA ASN A 865 19.90 16.67 -37.63
C ASN A 865 20.61 17.22 -38.88
N ALA A 866 21.57 18.12 -38.67
CA ALA A 866 22.30 18.78 -39.75
C ALA A 866 22.97 17.82 -40.74
N ALA A 867 23.55 16.70 -40.26
CA ALA A 867 24.24 15.74 -41.12
C ALA A 867 23.25 14.92 -41.98
N VAL A 868 22.07 14.63 -41.43
CA VAL A 868 20.99 13.93 -42.14
C VAL A 868 20.37 14.82 -43.20
N LEU A 869 20.08 16.07 -42.83
CA LEU A 869 19.61 17.11 -43.76
C LEU A 869 20.61 17.33 -44.91
N ASP A 870 21.91 17.39 -44.59
CA ASP A 870 22.97 17.54 -45.59
C ASP A 870 23.03 16.33 -46.53
N THR A 871 23.04 15.11 -45.99
CA THR A 871 23.10 13.87 -46.79
C THR A 871 21.90 13.76 -47.71
N LEU A 872 20.68 13.93 -47.20
CA LEU A 872 19.46 13.88 -48.01
C LEU A 872 19.42 15.02 -49.04
N GLY A 873 19.75 16.24 -48.64
CA GLY A 873 19.81 17.39 -49.53
C GLY A 873 20.82 17.21 -50.64
N TRP A 874 21.99 16.64 -50.34
CA TRP A 874 23.03 16.34 -51.32
C TRP A 874 22.58 15.27 -52.32
N ILE A 875 22.00 14.16 -51.85
CA ILE A 875 21.45 13.11 -52.72
C ILE A 875 20.36 13.70 -53.62
N GLU A 876 19.47 14.55 -53.09
CA GLU A 876 18.41 15.20 -53.88
C GLU A 876 18.95 16.09 -55.00
N VAL A 877 20.04 16.83 -54.76
CA VAL A 877 20.72 17.61 -55.80
C VAL A 877 21.26 16.68 -56.88
N GLN A 878 21.95 15.59 -56.50
CA GLN A 878 22.53 14.64 -57.45
C GLN A 878 21.49 13.95 -58.34
N VAL A 879 20.26 13.75 -57.85
CA VAL A 879 19.16 13.15 -58.63
C VAL A 879 18.30 14.18 -59.39
N GLY A 880 18.69 15.46 -59.38
CA GLY A 880 18.02 16.54 -60.12
C GLY A 880 16.85 17.20 -59.39
N ASN A 881 16.57 16.84 -58.13
CA ASN A 881 15.54 17.46 -57.29
C ASN A 881 16.05 18.76 -56.63
N LEU A 882 16.55 19.67 -57.46
CA LEU A 882 17.37 20.81 -57.04
C LEU A 882 16.68 21.74 -56.02
N GLY A 883 15.38 21.99 -56.16
CA GLY A 883 14.64 22.87 -55.24
C GLY A 883 14.51 22.28 -53.84
N ALA A 884 14.26 20.97 -53.76
CA ALA A 884 14.14 20.24 -52.50
C ALA A 884 15.51 20.13 -51.81
N GLY A 885 16.56 19.82 -52.59
CA GLY A 885 17.93 19.74 -52.09
C GLY A 885 18.45 21.08 -51.56
N LEU A 886 18.19 22.19 -52.28
CA LEU A 886 18.55 23.54 -51.81
C LEU A 886 17.85 23.92 -50.49
N ALA A 887 16.58 23.56 -50.33
CA ALA A 887 15.86 23.83 -49.09
C ALA A 887 16.48 23.08 -47.92
N ARG A 888 16.75 21.79 -48.08
CA ARG A 888 17.37 20.94 -47.05
C ARG A 888 18.78 21.35 -46.71
N LEU A 889 19.63 21.66 -47.70
CA LEU A 889 21.01 22.13 -47.46
C LEU A 889 21.05 23.48 -46.73
N ARG A 890 20.10 24.39 -47.02
CA ARG A 890 19.95 25.65 -46.28
C ARG A 890 19.52 25.40 -44.84
N GLU A 891 18.61 24.46 -44.60
CA GLU A 891 18.21 24.08 -43.25
C GLU A 891 19.36 23.41 -42.49
N ALA A 892 20.08 22.47 -43.12
CA ALA A 892 21.28 21.85 -42.56
C ALA A 892 22.28 22.90 -42.06
N LEU A 893 22.48 23.96 -42.86
CA LEU A 893 23.35 25.07 -42.51
C LEU A 893 22.81 25.93 -41.36
N GLN A 894 21.49 26.12 -41.25
CA GLN A 894 20.89 26.79 -40.08
C GLN A 894 21.11 25.98 -38.79
N ARG A 895 21.08 24.65 -38.87
CA ARG A 895 21.33 23.76 -37.73
C ARG A 895 22.82 23.71 -37.37
N ASN A 896 23.71 23.74 -38.35
CA ASN A 896 25.15 23.77 -38.12
C ASN A 896 25.92 24.51 -39.22
N GLU A 897 26.19 25.80 -39.00
CA GLU A 897 26.85 26.66 -40.00
C GLU A 897 28.37 26.44 -40.15
N HIS A 898 28.99 25.63 -39.29
CA HIS A 898 30.45 25.52 -39.21
C HIS A 898 31.02 24.37 -40.04
N VAL A 899 30.18 23.54 -40.65
CA VAL A 899 30.61 22.34 -41.40
C VAL A 899 31.00 22.73 -42.84
N PRO A 900 32.28 22.62 -43.24
CA PRO A 900 32.75 22.99 -44.57
C PRO A 900 32.06 22.23 -45.72
N GLU A 901 31.74 20.96 -45.48
CA GLU A 901 31.10 20.06 -46.44
C GLU A 901 29.69 20.52 -46.83
N ILE A 902 28.89 20.97 -45.85
CA ILE A 902 27.55 21.53 -46.09
C ILE A 902 27.63 22.78 -46.98
N HIS A 903 28.61 23.67 -46.73
CA HIS A 903 28.83 24.83 -47.60
C HIS A 903 29.22 24.42 -49.02
N TYR A 904 30.00 23.35 -49.19
CA TYR A 904 30.37 22.83 -50.49
C TYR A 904 29.17 22.24 -51.24
N HIS A 905 28.40 21.35 -50.60
CA HIS A 905 27.18 20.78 -51.19
C HIS A 905 26.19 21.87 -51.59
N LEU A 906 25.98 22.86 -50.71
CA LEU A 906 25.15 24.03 -51.00
C LEU A 906 25.69 24.84 -52.17
N ALA A 907 27.01 25.04 -52.27
CA ALA A 907 27.61 25.77 -53.37
C ALA A 907 27.41 25.10 -54.73
N VAL A 908 27.56 23.76 -54.78
CA VAL A 908 27.31 22.99 -56.01
C VAL A 908 25.84 23.12 -56.41
N ALA A 909 24.91 22.97 -55.47
CA ALA A 909 23.48 23.14 -55.72
C ALA A 909 23.13 24.57 -56.21
N LEU A 910 23.75 25.60 -55.64
CA LEU A 910 23.53 27.00 -56.05
C LEU A 910 24.12 27.30 -57.43
N GLU A 911 25.25 26.67 -57.78
CA GLU A 911 25.83 26.79 -59.12
C GLU A 911 24.91 26.16 -60.16
N GLU A 912 24.37 24.97 -59.89
CA GLU A 912 23.41 24.28 -60.76
C GLU A 912 22.07 25.04 -60.89
N SER A 913 21.67 25.80 -59.86
CA SER A 913 20.46 26.64 -59.91
C SER A 913 20.67 27.99 -60.60
N GLY A 914 21.89 28.31 -61.03
CA GLY A 914 22.25 29.58 -61.67
C GLY A 914 22.50 30.74 -60.70
N SER A 915 22.51 30.48 -59.38
CA SER A 915 22.73 31.48 -58.31
C SER A 915 24.23 31.72 -58.08
N ARG A 916 24.89 32.27 -59.10
CA ARG A 916 26.36 32.37 -59.20
C ARG A 916 27.04 33.06 -58.01
N ASP A 917 26.48 34.16 -57.53
CA ASP A 917 27.08 34.96 -56.44
C ASP A 917 26.97 34.25 -55.09
N GLU A 918 25.84 33.58 -54.82
CA GLU A 918 25.65 32.77 -53.61
C GLU A 918 26.57 31.54 -53.63
N ALA A 919 26.70 30.87 -54.78
CA ALA A 919 27.61 29.73 -54.96
C ALA A 919 29.07 30.11 -54.67
N HIS A 920 29.52 31.25 -55.20
CA HIS A 920 30.86 31.78 -54.93
C HIS A 920 31.08 32.07 -53.44
N SER A 921 30.11 32.68 -52.77
CA SER A 921 30.17 32.93 -51.32
C SER A 921 30.26 31.64 -50.51
N ALA A 922 29.45 30.64 -50.86
CA ALA A 922 29.44 29.33 -50.21
C ALA A 922 30.76 28.58 -50.40
N LEU A 923 31.36 28.58 -51.60
CA LEU A 923 32.70 27.99 -51.83
C LEU A 923 33.80 28.64 -50.98
N ARG A 924 33.78 29.97 -50.84
CA ARG A 924 34.74 30.67 -49.96
C ARG A 924 34.56 30.29 -48.49
N ARG A 925 33.33 30.03 -48.04
CA ARG A 925 33.04 29.55 -46.69
C ARG A 925 33.49 28.10 -46.49
N ALA A 926 33.23 27.22 -47.46
CA ALA A 926 33.70 25.84 -47.44
C ALA A 926 35.23 25.75 -47.33
N LEU A 927 35.96 26.62 -48.04
CA LEU A 927 37.43 26.63 -48.06
C LEU A 927 38.08 27.54 -47.01
N ARG A 928 37.30 28.11 -46.08
CA ARG A 928 37.80 29.05 -45.06
C ARG A 928 38.75 28.39 -44.06
N THR A 929 38.66 27.07 -43.89
CA THR A 929 39.46 26.30 -42.92
C THR A 929 40.32 25.26 -43.64
N ASP A 930 41.36 24.77 -42.98
CA ASP A 930 42.21 23.67 -43.47
C ASP A 930 41.57 22.28 -43.24
N ALA A 931 40.31 22.22 -42.81
CA ALA A 931 39.61 20.95 -42.61
C ALA A 931 39.43 20.21 -43.94
N THR A 932 39.77 18.91 -43.94
CA THR A 932 39.54 18.01 -45.07
C THR A 932 38.09 17.56 -45.10
N PHE A 933 37.45 17.59 -46.26
CA PHE A 933 36.08 17.09 -46.49
C PHE A 933 35.95 16.50 -47.91
N ALA A 934 34.93 15.67 -48.15
CA ALA A 934 34.75 15.05 -49.47
C ALA A 934 34.38 16.13 -50.50
N GLY A 935 35.09 16.17 -51.62
CA GLY A 935 34.87 17.21 -52.64
C GLY A 935 35.66 18.51 -52.43
N ARG A 936 36.54 18.62 -51.43
CA ARG A 936 37.39 19.81 -51.25
C ARG A 936 38.20 20.18 -52.51
N ALA A 937 38.82 19.20 -53.16
CA ALA A 937 39.59 19.44 -54.39
C ALA A 937 38.70 20.00 -55.53
N ASP A 938 37.46 19.51 -55.62
CA ASP A 938 36.47 20.04 -56.56
C ASP A 938 36.02 21.45 -56.17
N ALA A 939 35.80 21.71 -54.88
CA ALA A 939 35.51 23.05 -54.36
C ALA A 939 36.61 24.07 -54.73
N GLU A 940 37.89 23.69 -54.56
CA GLU A 940 39.03 24.53 -54.95
C GLU A 940 39.12 24.76 -56.45
N GLN A 941 38.75 23.76 -57.26
CA GLN A 941 38.71 23.88 -58.71
C GLN A 941 37.58 24.82 -59.15
N ARG A 942 36.38 24.67 -58.57
CA ARG A 942 35.22 25.52 -58.85
C ARG A 942 35.46 26.96 -58.43
N LEU A 943 36.05 27.20 -57.26
CA LEU A 943 36.38 28.55 -56.81
C LEU A 943 37.35 29.24 -57.79
N ARG A 944 38.40 28.52 -58.23
CA ARG A 944 39.32 29.01 -59.27
C ARG A 944 38.62 29.35 -60.59
N ARG A 945 37.57 28.61 -60.98
CA ARG A 945 36.79 28.95 -62.19
C ARG A 945 36.02 30.25 -62.02
N PHE A 946 35.45 30.52 -60.84
CA PHE A 946 34.79 31.80 -60.57
C PHE A 946 35.77 32.97 -60.60
N GLU A 947 36.97 32.78 -60.07
CA GLU A 947 38.01 33.82 -59.97
C GLU A 947 38.71 34.11 -61.31
N ASN A 948 38.75 33.15 -62.25
CA ASN A 948 39.35 33.32 -63.59
C ASN A 948 38.38 33.88 -64.65
N ILE A 949 37.10 34.13 -64.32
CA ILE A 949 36.08 34.68 -65.24
C ILE A 949 35.84 36.19 -64.97
N GLN A 950 36.56 36.80 -64.03
CA GLN A 950 36.68 38.26 -63.87
C GLN A 950 37.85 38.80 -64.68
#